data_AF-A0A1J3DMI9-F1
#
_entry.id   AF-A0A1J3DMI9-F1
#
_cell.length_a   1.000
_cell.length_b   1.000
_cell.length_c   1.000
_cell.angle_alpha   90.00
_cell.angle_beta   90.00
_cell.angle_gamma   90.00
#
_symmetry.space_group_name_H-M   'P 1'
#
loop_
_entity.id
_entity.type
_entity.pdbx_description
1 polymer ?
#
loop_
_entity_poly.entity_id
_entity_poly.type
_entity_poly.pdbx_seq_one_letter_code
_entity_poly.pdbx_strand_id
1 'polypeptide(L)'
;MVDGWRNGFREATNSRPLFVTVYATVIIGVLVSSFYVFSAIYSPSNGSSSWLSSPPLSTAGRIHYLPQENATSELPVTPLPPPPRSLPLPAPEEGQGRSLGKIWVSPPRDKKMPPLETFKLTKELFGERVKDNVIIVTFGNYAFMDFILTWVKHLTDLDLSNILVGAMDTKLLEALYWKGIPVFDMGSHMSTVDVGWGSPTFHKMGREKVILIDSVLPYGYELLMCDTDMVWLKDPLPYLARYPDADVLTSSDQVVPTVVDDSLDIWQQVGAAYNIGIFHWRPTESAKKLAKEWKESLLADDKVWDQNVFNEIVRKQLGPSVDGDSGLFYAYDGNLKVGILPASIFCSGHTYFVQAMYKQLRLEPYALHTTFQYAGTEGKRHRLREGMVFYDPPEYYDSPGGFISFKPSIPKSLLLDGKHTIASHFALVNHQLKQIRSALAIASLLNRTLVMPPLWCRLDRLWFGHPGTLLGSMTRQPFICPLDHVFEVNIMLKELPEDEFGPGIGIREYSFLDNPSLPKQVKESWLDVQLCQEGKEGCEASNTTSPSGVLMFPKRSNEDTFKAIFSTFDDVKVIKFSSVEDAFIGFSDKGREERFRRRVKRYVGIWCCEENKTPGHIYYDMYWDEKPGWKPVPPQTPEEDHPPL
;
A
#
# COMPACT_ATOMS: atom_id res chain seq x y z
N MET A 1 21.60 48.64 30.31
CA MET A 1 21.53 47.16 30.19
C MET A 1 22.69 46.50 30.95
N VAL A 2 23.05 46.99 32.16
CA VAL A 2 24.26 46.55 32.90
C VAL A 2 23.93 46.00 34.30
N ASP A 3 22.83 46.43 34.91
CA ASP A 3 22.45 45.98 36.27
C ASP A 3 21.78 44.60 36.33
N GLY A 4 21.29 44.06 35.21
CA GLY A 4 20.67 42.73 35.15
C GLY A 4 21.66 41.58 35.36
N TRP A 5 22.92 41.75 34.97
CA TRP A 5 23.95 40.69 35.05
C TRP A 5 24.50 40.50 36.47
N ARG A 6 24.34 41.49 37.35
CA ARG A 6 24.95 41.49 38.69
C ARG A 6 24.17 40.66 39.73
N ASN A 7 22.90 40.36 39.46
CA ASN A 7 22.09 39.49 40.32
C ASN A 7 22.28 37.99 40.00
N GLY A 8 22.33 37.60 38.72
CA GLY A 8 22.49 36.18 38.34
C GLY A 8 23.78 35.54 38.86
N PHE A 9 24.89 36.29 38.93
CA PHE A 9 26.15 35.80 39.49
C PHE A 9 26.12 35.54 40.99
N ARG A 10 25.20 36.17 41.73
CA ARG A 10 25.09 36.04 43.20
C ARG A 10 24.20 34.87 43.63
N GLU A 11 23.36 34.38 42.71
CA GLU A 11 22.48 33.23 42.92
C GLU A 11 23.20 31.91 42.54
N ALA A 12 24.08 31.95 41.54
CA ALA A 12 24.91 30.80 41.14
C ALA A 12 25.85 30.30 42.27
N THR A 13 26.38 31.20 43.12
CA THR A 13 27.34 30.87 44.18
C THR A 13 26.79 30.03 45.34
N ASN A 14 25.47 29.80 45.41
CA ASN A 14 24.85 28.92 46.42
C ASN A 14 24.33 27.60 45.83
N SER A 15 24.58 27.32 44.54
CA SER A 15 24.14 26.08 43.88
C SER A 15 25.19 24.96 43.96
N ARG A 16 24.75 23.71 44.09
CA ARG A 16 25.65 22.54 44.23
C ARG A 16 26.56 22.40 43.00
N PRO A 17 27.83 21.94 43.15
CA PRO A 17 28.84 21.98 42.09
C PRO A 17 28.45 21.29 40.77
N LEU A 18 27.54 20.30 40.82
CA LEU A 18 26.98 19.64 39.64
C LEU A 18 26.32 20.62 38.64
N PHE A 19 25.61 21.63 39.14
CA PHE A 19 24.88 22.57 38.28
C PHE A 19 25.82 23.54 37.55
N VAL A 20 26.90 23.99 38.22
CA VAL A 20 27.92 24.84 37.59
C VAL A 20 28.60 24.10 36.42
N THR A 21 28.88 22.80 36.59
CA THR A 21 29.41 21.95 35.51
C THR A 21 28.45 21.85 34.34
N VAL A 22 27.16 21.57 34.58
CA VAL A 22 26.14 21.48 33.50
C VAL A 22 26.00 22.80 32.75
N TYR A 23 25.90 23.94 33.43
CA TYR A 23 25.82 25.25 32.76
C TYR A 23 27.08 25.58 31.96
N ALA A 24 28.27 25.26 32.47
CA ALA A 24 29.52 25.43 31.72
C ALA A 24 29.55 24.56 30.45
N THR A 25 29.14 23.29 30.53
CA THR A 25 29.08 22.38 29.38
C THR A 25 28.07 22.85 28.33
N VAL A 26 26.89 23.33 28.73
CA VAL A 26 25.88 23.87 27.80
C VAL A 26 26.38 25.14 27.11
N ILE A 27 27.00 26.07 27.84
CA ILE A 27 27.55 27.30 27.27
C ILE A 27 28.68 26.99 26.27
N ILE A 28 29.58 26.07 26.60
CA ILE A 28 30.64 25.62 25.68
C ILE A 28 30.03 24.95 24.43
N GLY A 29 29.02 24.08 24.60
CA GLY A 29 28.32 23.42 23.49
C GLY A 29 27.61 24.40 22.53
N VAL A 30 27.01 25.46 23.07
CA VAL A 30 26.38 26.54 22.27
C VAL A 30 27.45 27.34 21.53
N LEU A 31 28.58 27.67 22.16
CA LEU A 31 29.67 28.42 21.52
C LEU A 31 30.35 27.61 20.40
N VAL A 32 30.59 26.31 20.62
CA VAL A 32 31.16 25.41 19.59
C VAL A 32 30.19 25.21 18.43
N SER A 33 28.90 25.00 18.70
CA SER A 33 27.85 24.91 17.67
C SER A 33 27.75 26.20 16.85
N SER A 34 27.82 27.36 17.52
CA SER A 34 27.81 28.68 16.85
C SER A 34 29.02 28.83 15.92
N PHE A 35 30.22 28.44 16.37
CA PHE A 35 31.42 28.47 15.53
C PHE A 35 31.32 27.52 14.32
N TYR A 36 30.71 26.34 14.48
CA TYR A 36 30.50 25.39 13.38
C TYR A 36 29.53 25.95 12.33
N VAL A 37 28.42 26.55 12.75
CA VAL A 37 27.44 27.18 11.84
C VAL A 37 28.04 28.39 11.11
N PHE A 38 28.78 29.27 11.80
CA PHE A 38 29.46 30.39 11.14
C PHE A 38 30.59 29.94 10.19
N SER A 39 31.31 28.86 10.50
CA SER A 39 32.30 28.26 9.61
C SER A 39 31.69 27.73 8.30
N ALA A 40 30.52 27.08 8.39
CA ALA A 40 29.78 26.57 7.24
C ALA A 40 29.23 27.68 6.32
N ILE A 41 28.91 28.86 6.88
CA ILE A 41 28.36 30.00 6.12
C ILE A 41 29.44 30.79 5.36
N TYR A 42 30.70 30.77 5.83
CA TYR A 42 31.79 31.60 5.28
C TYR A 42 32.87 30.83 4.49
N SER A 43 32.66 29.54 4.19
CA SER A 43 33.56 28.80 3.31
C SER A 43 33.31 29.16 1.82
N PRO A 44 34.33 29.47 1.01
CA PRO A 44 34.16 29.84 -0.39
C PRO A 44 33.69 28.64 -1.22
N SER A 45 32.67 28.85 -2.04
CA SER A 45 31.99 27.82 -2.82
C SER A 45 32.82 27.30 -3.99
N ASN A 46 32.95 25.97 -4.09
CA ASN A 46 33.28 25.26 -5.32
C ASN A 46 32.72 23.83 -5.26
N GLY A 47 31.81 23.50 -6.18
CA GLY A 47 31.18 22.18 -6.28
C GLY A 47 29.72 22.16 -5.83
N SER A 48 28.80 22.15 -6.79
CA SER A 48 27.36 21.96 -6.57
C SER A 48 27.02 20.49 -6.29
N SER A 49 26.34 20.19 -5.18
CA SER A 49 25.88 18.84 -4.82
C SER A 49 24.38 18.83 -4.49
N SER A 50 23.53 18.98 -5.51
CA SER A 50 22.09 18.73 -5.42
C SER A 50 21.79 17.23 -5.43
N TRP A 51 21.59 16.63 -4.25
CA TRP A 51 21.28 15.20 -4.09
C TRP A 51 19.86 14.99 -3.55
N LEU A 52 18.85 15.15 -4.40
CA LEU A 52 17.48 14.62 -4.24
C LEU A 52 16.76 14.63 -5.61
N SER A 53 17.26 13.82 -6.55
CA SER A 53 16.59 13.55 -7.84
C SER A 53 17.01 12.17 -8.36
N SER A 54 16.05 11.29 -8.62
CA SER A 54 16.24 10.24 -9.62
C SER A 54 16.43 10.90 -11.00
N PRO A 55 17.26 10.36 -11.91
CA PRO A 55 17.47 10.97 -13.22
C PRO A 55 16.17 10.96 -14.04
N PRO A 56 15.86 12.02 -14.81
CA PRO A 56 14.70 12.03 -15.69
C PRO A 56 14.89 11.05 -16.85
N LEU A 57 13.81 10.38 -17.23
CA LEU A 57 13.79 9.42 -18.34
C LEU A 57 13.75 10.15 -19.70
N SER A 58 14.81 10.89 -20.06
CA SER A 58 14.78 11.78 -21.23
C SER A 58 16.11 11.93 -21.99
N THR A 59 16.70 10.82 -22.45
CA THR A 59 17.77 10.87 -23.48
C THR A 59 17.72 9.72 -24.50
N ALA A 60 16.55 9.45 -25.10
CA ALA A 60 16.45 8.59 -26.27
C ALA A 60 16.93 9.34 -27.55
N GLY A 61 18.25 9.43 -27.72
CA GLY A 61 18.89 10.16 -28.81
C GLY A 61 18.92 9.41 -30.15
N ARG A 62 17.95 9.70 -31.03
CA ARG A 62 17.98 9.49 -32.50
C ARG A 62 18.33 8.08 -33.01
N ILE A 63 17.29 7.28 -33.26
CA ILE A 63 17.34 6.24 -34.30
C ILE A 63 17.12 6.91 -35.66
N HIS A 64 18.00 6.65 -36.63
CA HIS A 64 17.82 7.10 -38.01
C HIS A 64 16.68 6.33 -38.68
N TYR A 65 15.67 7.05 -39.18
CA TYR A 65 14.69 6.49 -40.10
C TYR A 65 15.38 6.13 -41.44
N LEU A 66 15.26 4.86 -41.83
CA LEU A 66 15.43 4.42 -43.22
C LEU A 66 14.05 3.96 -43.74
N PRO A 67 13.70 4.25 -45.01
CA PRO A 67 12.35 4.04 -45.51
C PRO A 67 12.04 2.55 -45.72
N GLN A 68 10.79 2.21 -45.43
CA GLN A 68 10.22 0.88 -45.57
C GLN A 68 9.89 0.61 -47.05
N GLU A 69 10.65 -0.26 -47.71
CA GLU A 69 10.29 -0.78 -49.03
C GLU A 69 9.34 -1.97 -48.92
N ASN A 70 8.32 -1.98 -49.78
CA ASN A 70 7.34 -3.06 -49.86
C ASN A 70 7.94 -4.28 -50.58
N ALA A 71 7.88 -5.45 -49.94
CA ALA A 71 8.11 -6.73 -50.59
C ALA A 71 7.08 -7.77 -50.10
N THR A 72 5.98 -7.91 -50.84
CA THR A 72 5.10 -9.09 -50.75
C THR A 72 5.83 -10.32 -51.31
N SER A 73 5.91 -11.40 -50.54
CA SER A 73 6.20 -12.73 -51.06
C SER A 73 5.47 -13.79 -50.24
N GLU A 74 4.80 -14.71 -50.91
CA GLU A 74 4.00 -15.77 -50.30
C GLU A 74 4.79 -17.09 -50.19
N LEU A 75 4.62 -17.78 -49.04
CA LEU A 75 4.67 -19.25 -48.89
C LEU A 75 6.06 -19.94 -49.04
N PRO A 76 6.25 -21.20 -48.55
CA PRO A 76 5.25 -22.18 -48.13
C PRO A 76 5.34 -22.75 -46.72
N VAL A 77 4.23 -23.39 -46.30
CA VAL A 77 4.08 -24.15 -45.05
C VAL A 77 4.70 -25.54 -45.17
N THR A 78 5.51 -25.94 -44.19
CA THR A 78 5.94 -27.34 -43.96
C THR A 78 5.39 -27.88 -42.64
N PRO A 79 5.04 -29.18 -42.53
CA PRO A 79 4.49 -29.75 -41.29
C PRO A 79 5.57 -29.89 -40.21
N LEU A 80 5.21 -29.56 -38.96
CA LEU A 80 6.04 -29.79 -37.78
C LEU A 80 6.24 -31.30 -37.50
N PRO A 81 7.43 -31.74 -37.08
CA PRO A 81 7.64 -33.10 -36.58
C PRO A 81 7.03 -33.29 -35.18
N PRO A 82 6.70 -34.54 -34.78
CA PRO A 82 6.14 -34.82 -33.46
C PRO A 82 7.18 -34.61 -32.34
N PRO A 83 6.74 -34.33 -31.10
CA PRO A 83 7.65 -34.05 -29.98
C PRO A 83 8.51 -35.26 -29.61
N PRO A 84 9.78 -35.05 -29.19
CA PRO A 84 10.63 -36.12 -28.70
C PRO A 84 10.06 -36.73 -27.41
N ARG A 85 10.24 -38.05 -27.26
CA ARG A 85 9.80 -38.79 -26.06
C ARG A 85 10.52 -38.26 -24.82
N SER A 86 9.76 -37.95 -23.77
CA SER A 86 10.30 -37.67 -22.44
C SER A 86 11.10 -38.86 -21.91
N LEU A 87 12.33 -38.59 -21.47
CA LEU A 87 13.07 -39.50 -20.60
C LEU A 87 12.46 -39.43 -19.19
N PRO A 88 12.39 -40.53 -18.43
CA PRO A 88 11.91 -40.49 -17.05
C PRO A 88 12.86 -39.66 -16.18
N LEU A 89 12.32 -38.69 -15.45
CA LEU A 89 13.03 -38.06 -14.36
C LEU A 89 13.37 -39.10 -13.28
N PRO A 90 14.50 -38.97 -12.57
CA PRO A 90 14.76 -39.78 -11.37
C PRO A 90 13.62 -39.59 -10.37
N ALA A 91 13.12 -40.69 -9.80
CA ALA A 91 12.11 -40.60 -8.74
C ALA A 91 12.69 -39.84 -7.53
N PRO A 92 11.92 -38.94 -6.89
CA PRO A 92 12.33 -38.37 -5.61
C PRO A 92 12.48 -39.49 -4.58
N GLU A 93 13.55 -39.47 -3.79
CA GLU A 93 13.63 -40.32 -2.60
C GLU A 93 12.48 -39.93 -1.65
N GLU A 94 11.72 -40.93 -1.17
CA GLU A 94 10.60 -40.72 -0.26
C GLU A 94 11.10 -40.25 1.11
N GLY A 95 11.30 -38.94 1.24
CA GLY A 95 11.47 -38.28 2.53
C GLY A 95 10.26 -38.57 3.41
N GLN A 96 10.49 -39.23 4.54
CA GLN A 96 9.44 -39.66 5.47
C GLN A 96 8.56 -38.48 5.91
N GLY A 97 7.39 -38.36 5.28
CA GLY A 97 6.46 -37.25 5.49
C GLY A 97 5.90 -37.23 6.91
N ARG A 98 6.56 -36.49 7.80
CA ARG A 98 5.89 -35.96 9.00
C ARG A 98 4.74 -35.09 8.50
N SER A 99 3.51 -35.46 8.85
CA SER A 99 2.34 -34.62 8.54
C SER A 99 2.57 -33.22 9.09
N LEU A 100 2.58 -32.22 8.20
CA LEU A 100 2.77 -30.83 8.59
C LEU A 100 1.72 -30.44 9.64
N GLY A 101 2.18 -29.87 10.76
CA GLY A 101 1.30 -29.49 11.85
C GLY A 101 0.19 -28.55 11.36
N LYS A 102 -1.06 -28.84 11.78
CA LYS A 102 -2.25 -28.08 11.38
C LYS A 102 -2.11 -26.60 11.78
N ILE A 103 -2.33 -25.73 10.80
CA ILE A 103 -2.37 -24.27 11.00
C ILE A 103 -3.76 -23.89 11.56
N TRP A 104 -3.86 -22.76 12.26
CA TRP A 104 -5.10 -22.26 12.90
C TRP A 104 -5.63 -23.12 14.06
N VAL A 105 -4.90 -24.16 14.48
CA VAL A 105 -5.24 -24.98 15.64
C VAL A 105 -4.46 -24.46 16.85
N SER A 106 -5.13 -23.64 17.67
CA SER A 106 -4.54 -23.12 18.91
C SER A 106 -3.99 -24.25 19.81
N PRO A 107 -2.79 -24.06 20.40
CA PRO A 107 -2.27 -24.95 21.43
C PRO A 107 -3.25 -25.09 22.63
N PRO A 108 -3.24 -26.22 23.36
CA PRO A 108 -4.08 -26.40 24.53
C PRO A 108 -3.83 -25.32 25.59
N ARG A 109 -4.88 -24.61 26.02
CA ARG A 109 -4.79 -23.44 26.93
C ARG A 109 -4.32 -23.79 28.35
N ASP A 110 -4.37 -25.06 28.73
CA ASP A 110 -3.87 -25.62 29.99
C ASP A 110 -2.34 -25.82 29.97
N LYS A 111 -1.72 -25.87 28.80
CA LYS A 111 -0.26 -25.98 28.65
C LYS A 111 0.38 -24.60 28.67
N LYS A 112 1.57 -24.51 29.26
CA LYS A 112 2.44 -23.34 29.10
C LYS A 112 3.06 -23.36 27.70
N MET A 113 3.27 -22.18 27.14
CA MET A 113 4.08 -22.00 25.94
C MET A 113 5.51 -22.53 26.19
N PRO A 114 6.15 -23.17 25.20
CA PRO A 114 7.56 -23.55 25.27
C PRO A 114 8.49 -22.34 25.55
N PRO A 115 9.68 -22.56 26.11
CA PRO A 115 10.68 -21.49 26.26
C PRO A 115 11.04 -20.85 24.92
N LEU A 116 11.29 -19.53 24.88
CA LEU A 116 11.63 -18.81 23.63
C LEU A 116 12.80 -19.44 22.86
N GLU A 117 13.75 -20.05 23.58
CA GLU A 117 14.85 -20.85 23.02
C GLU A 117 14.41 -21.94 22.03
N THR A 118 13.23 -22.53 22.17
CA THR A 118 12.71 -23.55 21.25
C THR A 118 12.22 -23.00 19.92
N PHE A 119 12.07 -21.68 19.81
CA PHE A 119 11.65 -20.99 18.59
C PHE A 119 12.83 -20.41 17.80
N LYS A 120 14.08 -20.60 18.25
CA LYS A 120 15.25 -20.13 17.52
C LYS A 120 15.35 -20.79 16.14
N LEU A 121 15.72 -20.00 15.14
CA LEU A 121 15.97 -20.49 13.79
C LEU A 121 17.04 -21.58 13.80
N THR A 122 16.65 -22.77 13.36
CA THR A 122 17.49 -23.96 13.20
C THR A 122 17.10 -24.68 11.92
N LYS A 123 18.00 -25.50 11.36
CA LYS A 123 17.70 -26.30 10.16
C LYS A 123 16.54 -27.26 10.41
N GLU A 124 16.46 -27.78 11.63
CA GLU A 124 15.43 -28.71 12.09
C GLU A 124 14.06 -28.03 12.12
N LEU A 125 13.91 -26.91 12.85
CA LEU A 125 12.66 -26.15 12.94
C LEU A 125 12.19 -25.67 11.56
N PHE A 126 13.11 -25.21 10.72
CA PHE A 126 12.82 -24.77 9.36
C PHE A 126 12.36 -25.96 8.49
N GLY A 127 13.07 -27.09 8.57
CA GLY A 127 12.75 -28.33 7.88
C GLY A 127 11.38 -28.93 8.26
N GLU A 128 10.87 -28.69 9.47
CA GLU A 128 9.52 -29.13 9.89
C GLU A 128 8.37 -28.51 9.08
N ARG A 129 8.63 -27.45 8.28
CA ARG A 129 7.65 -26.81 7.41
C ARG A 129 7.91 -26.99 5.92
N VAL A 130 9.02 -27.63 5.52
CA VAL A 130 9.32 -27.85 4.09
C VAL A 130 8.40 -28.91 3.50
N LYS A 131 7.92 -28.68 2.27
CA LYS A 131 7.18 -29.66 1.46
C LYS A 131 7.70 -29.58 0.03
N ASP A 132 7.92 -30.74 -0.60
CA ASP A 132 8.38 -30.82 -2.00
C ASP A 132 9.66 -29.98 -2.25
N ASN A 133 10.55 -29.96 -1.26
CA ASN A 133 11.77 -29.14 -1.16
C ASN A 133 11.56 -27.60 -1.06
N VAL A 134 10.33 -27.10 -1.02
CA VAL A 134 10.00 -25.66 -0.93
C VAL A 134 9.41 -25.29 0.43
N ILE A 135 9.77 -24.10 0.92
CA ILE A 135 9.12 -23.43 2.04
C ILE A 135 8.80 -21.97 1.70
N ILE A 136 7.63 -21.52 2.14
CA ILE A 136 7.11 -20.17 1.91
C ILE A 136 7.26 -19.38 3.22
N VAL A 137 7.96 -18.25 3.17
CA VAL A 137 8.34 -17.48 4.36
C VAL A 137 7.95 -16.02 4.22
N THR A 138 7.36 -15.48 5.28
CA THR A 138 7.24 -14.03 5.49
C THR A 138 7.73 -13.67 6.88
N PHE A 139 7.88 -12.38 7.15
CA PHE A 139 8.46 -11.87 8.39
C PHE A 139 7.91 -10.48 8.72
N GLY A 140 7.81 -10.16 10.01
CA GLY A 140 7.34 -8.84 10.44
C GLY A 140 7.39 -8.64 11.95
N ASN A 141 6.87 -7.49 12.41
CA ASN A 141 6.67 -7.17 13.82
C ASN A 141 5.17 -7.18 14.17
N TYR A 142 4.83 -7.00 15.44
CA TYR A 142 3.46 -7.00 15.94
C TYR A 142 2.53 -5.97 15.25
N ALA A 143 3.06 -4.88 14.71
CA ALA A 143 2.26 -3.85 14.02
C ALA A 143 1.65 -4.35 12.71
N PHE A 144 2.25 -5.35 12.07
CA PHE A 144 1.75 -6.00 10.86
C PHE A 144 1.04 -7.34 11.13
N MET A 145 0.62 -7.61 12.38
CA MET A 145 -0.09 -8.84 12.74
C MET A 145 -1.28 -9.13 11.81
N ASP A 146 -2.10 -8.13 11.50
CA ASP A 146 -3.28 -8.25 10.62
C ASP A 146 -2.92 -8.57 9.16
N PHE A 147 -1.83 -8.01 8.64
CA PHE A 147 -1.25 -8.40 7.35
C PHE A 147 -0.73 -9.85 7.38
N ILE A 148 -0.02 -10.27 8.43
CA ILE A 148 0.44 -11.66 8.61
C ILE A 148 -0.74 -12.62 8.66
N LEU A 149 -1.81 -12.31 9.41
CA LEU A 149 -3.01 -13.15 9.45
C LEU A 149 -3.70 -13.22 8.08
N THR A 150 -3.70 -12.13 7.32
CA THR A 150 -4.18 -12.11 5.92
C THR A 150 -3.34 -13.05 5.04
N TRP A 151 -2.01 -12.89 5.05
CA TRP A 151 -1.08 -13.71 4.28
C TRP A 151 -1.21 -15.21 4.60
N VAL A 152 -1.27 -15.57 5.89
CA VAL A 152 -1.49 -16.95 6.33
C VAL A 152 -2.86 -17.47 5.86
N LYS A 153 -3.92 -16.65 5.97
CA LYS A 153 -5.29 -17.05 5.58
C LYS A 153 -5.34 -17.46 4.11
N HIS A 154 -4.83 -16.60 3.22
CA HIS A 154 -4.81 -16.86 1.77
C HIS A 154 -4.02 -18.12 1.41
N LEU A 155 -2.82 -18.31 1.99
CA LEU A 155 -2.06 -19.54 1.74
C LEU A 155 -2.79 -20.79 2.26
N THR A 156 -3.44 -20.72 3.43
CA THR A 156 -4.24 -21.85 3.93
C THR A 156 -5.51 -22.12 3.14
N ASP A 157 -6.12 -21.11 2.51
CA ASP A 157 -7.26 -21.28 1.61
C ASP A 157 -6.86 -21.91 0.26
N LEU A 158 -5.57 -21.83 -0.10
CA LEU A 158 -4.94 -22.49 -1.25
C LEU A 158 -4.37 -23.88 -0.90
N ASP A 159 -4.72 -24.44 0.26
CA ASP A 159 -4.19 -25.70 0.82
C ASP A 159 -2.65 -25.73 1.02
N LEU A 160 -1.99 -24.56 1.00
CA LEU A 160 -0.56 -24.42 1.22
C LEU A 160 -0.23 -24.38 2.71
N SER A 161 0.36 -25.46 3.20
CA SER A 161 0.76 -25.64 4.59
C SER A 161 2.26 -25.51 4.83
N ASN A 162 3.09 -25.44 3.79
CA ASN A 162 4.56 -25.29 3.88
C ASN A 162 5.00 -23.85 4.17
N ILE A 163 4.33 -23.22 5.13
CA ILE A 163 4.54 -21.84 5.55
C ILE A 163 5.29 -21.76 6.89
N LEU A 164 6.05 -20.68 7.08
CA LEU A 164 6.71 -20.32 8.33
C LEU A 164 6.83 -18.79 8.44
N VAL A 165 6.53 -18.22 9.63
CA VAL A 165 6.62 -16.77 9.87
C VAL A 165 7.83 -16.43 10.74
N GLY A 166 8.66 -15.48 10.31
CA GLY A 166 9.71 -14.87 11.12
C GLY A 166 9.15 -13.76 12.00
N ALA A 167 9.14 -13.96 13.32
CA ALA A 167 8.76 -12.91 14.26
C ALA A 167 9.97 -12.05 14.63
N MET A 168 9.87 -10.74 14.37
CA MET A 168 10.92 -9.77 14.70
C MET A 168 10.89 -9.31 16.16
N ASP A 169 9.83 -9.64 16.88
CA ASP A 169 9.61 -9.34 18.30
C ASP A 169 8.81 -10.46 19.01
N THR A 170 9.00 -10.57 20.33
CA THR A 170 8.40 -11.62 21.16
C THR A 170 6.88 -11.54 21.23
N LYS A 171 6.28 -10.35 21.14
CA LYS A 171 4.82 -10.17 21.25
C LYS A 171 4.11 -10.74 20.02
N LEU A 172 4.70 -10.57 18.83
CA LEU A 172 4.24 -11.25 17.61
C LEU A 172 4.40 -12.76 17.75
N LEU A 173 5.57 -13.23 18.20
CA LEU A 173 5.86 -14.66 18.35
C LEU A 173 4.84 -15.37 19.23
N GLU A 174 4.60 -14.85 20.45
CA GLU A 174 3.60 -15.38 21.36
C GLU A 174 2.20 -15.39 20.74
N ALA A 175 1.79 -14.29 20.10
CA ALA A 175 0.44 -14.16 19.55
C ALA A 175 0.20 -15.06 18.32
N LEU A 176 1.22 -15.32 17.49
CA LEU A 176 1.15 -16.29 16.39
C LEU A 176 1.13 -17.73 16.91
N TYR A 177 1.98 -18.06 17.89
CA TYR A 177 1.99 -19.37 18.56
C TYR A 177 0.61 -19.72 19.12
N TRP A 178 -0.02 -18.82 19.88
CA TRP A 178 -1.36 -19.05 20.45
C TRP A 178 -2.48 -19.14 19.41
N LYS A 179 -2.28 -18.60 18.20
CA LYS A 179 -3.19 -18.78 17.06
C LYS A 179 -2.95 -20.09 16.29
N GLY A 180 -1.95 -20.88 16.66
CA GLY A 180 -1.58 -22.10 15.92
C GLY A 180 -0.93 -21.80 14.57
N ILE A 181 -0.17 -20.71 14.48
CA ILE A 181 0.57 -20.32 13.27
C ILE A 181 2.05 -20.70 13.44
N PRO A 182 2.68 -21.40 12.48
CA PRO A 182 4.10 -21.73 12.53
C PRO A 182 4.96 -20.45 12.56
N VAL A 183 5.79 -20.32 13.60
CA VAL A 183 6.55 -19.10 13.86
C VAL A 183 7.93 -19.43 14.45
N PHE A 184 8.94 -18.61 14.14
CA PHE A 184 10.26 -18.65 14.75
C PHE A 184 10.71 -17.25 15.21
N ASP A 185 11.65 -17.20 16.15
CA ASP A 185 12.29 -15.96 16.61
C ASP A 185 13.44 -15.58 15.66
N MET A 186 13.36 -14.39 15.07
CA MET A 186 14.45 -13.82 14.27
C MET A 186 15.61 -13.29 15.14
N GLY A 187 15.40 -13.07 16.44
CA GLY A 187 16.41 -12.50 17.36
C GLY A 187 16.69 -11.00 17.15
N SER A 188 15.94 -10.33 16.27
CA SER A 188 16.17 -8.94 15.87
C SER A 188 15.75 -7.89 16.92
N HIS A 189 14.91 -8.29 17.88
CA HIS A 189 14.33 -7.47 18.96
C HIS A 189 13.82 -6.10 18.49
N MET A 190 12.99 -6.10 17.45
CA MET A 190 12.50 -4.89 16.80
C MET A 190 11.39 -4.19 17.59
N SER A 191 11.15 -2.93 17.27
CA SER A 191 10.02 -2.17 17.81
C SER A 191 8.69 -2.83 17.42
N THR A 192 7.68 -2.75 18.31
CA THR A 192 6.34 -3.34 18.11
C THR A 192 5.35 -2.40 17.43
N VAL A 193 5.79 -1.21 17.01
CA VAL A 193 4.99 -0.22 16.26
C VAL A 193 5.41 -0.18 14.79
N ASP A 194 4.54 0.31 13.92
CA ASP A 194 4.91 0.65 12.55
C ASP A 194 5.91 1.82 12.56
N VAL A 195 7.00 1.66 11.82
CA VAL A 195 8.12 2.60 11.75
C VAL A 195 8.07 3.46 10.48
N GLY A 196 7.15 3.17 9.56
CA GLY A 196 7.00 3.85 8.28
C GLY A 196 8.07 3.49 7.26
N TRP A 197 7.66 3.45 5.99
CA TRP A 197 8.54 3.21 4.84
C TRP A 197 9.66 4.27 4.75
N GLY A 198 10.86 3.84 4.37
CA GLY A 198 12.04 4.71 4.21
C GLY A 198 12.67 5.23 5.51
N SER A 199 12.16 4.83 6.69
CA SER A 199 12.78 5.18 7.97
C SER A 199 14.08 4.40 8.22
N PRO A 200 14.99 4.89 9.10
CA PRO A 200 16.18 4.12 9.50
C PRO A 200 15.85 2.74 10.09
N THR A 201 14.71 2.62 10.78
CA THR A 201 14.27 1.34 11.33
C THR A 201 13.65 0.42 10.26
N PHE A 202 13.05 0.97 9.20
CA PHE A 202 12.66 0.20 8.00
C PHE A 202 13.90 -0.33 7.27
N HIS A 203 14.96 0.48 7.11
CA HIS A 203 16.25 -0.02 6.60
C HIS A 203 16.85 -1.12 7.49
N LYS A 204 16.64 -1.05 8.81
CA LYS A 204 16.99 -2.16 9.71
C LYS A 204 16.14 -3.42 9.43
N MET A 205 14.83 -3.29 9.21
CA MET A 205 13.96 -4.45 8.87
C MET A 205 14.40 -5.15 7.58
N GLY A 206 14.73 -4.40 6.52
CA GLY A 206 15.22 -4.97 5.26
C GLY A 206 16.51 -5.80 5.42
N ARG A 207 17.39 -5.41 6.35
CA ARG A 207 18.61 -6.16 6.67
C ARG A 207 18.31 -7.52 7.30
N GLU A 208 17.32 -7.59 8.19
CA GLU A 208 16.92 -8.86 8.82
C GLU A 208 16.40 -9.87 7.77
N LYS A 209 15.72 -9.41 6.70
CA LYS A 209 15.36 -10.24 5.54
C LYS A 209 16.59 -10.84 4.86
N VAL A 210 17.62 -10.05 4.60
CA VAL A 210 18.83 -10.52 3.90
C VAL A 210 19.68 -11.44 4.79
N ILE A 211 19.78 -11.12 6.09
CA ILE A 211 20.41 -11.99 7.10
C ILE A 211 19.69 -13.34 7.16
N LEU A 212 18.35 -13.35 7.15
CA LEU A 212 17.55 -14.57 7.12
C LEU A 212 17.83 -15.40 5.85
N ILE A 213 17.79 -14.79 4.67
CA ILE A 213 18.06 -15.48 3.39
C ILE A 213 19.45 -16.14 3.41
N ASP A 214 20.50 -15.40 3.75
CA ASP A 214 21.88 -15.93 3.88
C ASP A 214 21.98 -17.04 4.93
N SER A 215 21.20 -16.98 6.02
CA SER A 215 21.19 -18.01 7.06
C SER A 215 20.52 -19.32 6.64
N VAL A 216 19.46 -19.27 5.80
CA VAL A 216 18.63 -20.46 5.46
C VAL A 216 18.96 -21.09 4.11
N LEU A 217 19.53 -20.36 3.13
CA LEU A 217 19.98 -20.98 1.87
C LEU A 217 21.01 -22.11 2.08
N PRO A 218 21.94 -22.04 3.06
CA PRO A 218 22.81 -23.16 3.43
C PRO A 218 22.07 -24.39 3.97
N TYR A 219 20.79 -24.30 4.36
CA TYR A 219 20.02 -25.47 4.80
C TYR A 219 19.70 -26.41 3.63
N GLY A 220 19.70 -25.92 2.39
CA GLY A 220 19.55 -26.74 1.17
C GLY A 220 18.12 -26.89 0.66
N TYR A 221 17.18 -26.06 1.15
CA TYR A 221 15.79 -26.00 0.67
C TYR A 221 15.58 -24.82 -0.27
N GLU A 222 14.57 -24.89 -1.13
CA GLU A 222 14.10 -23.73 -1.91
C GLU A 222 13.26 -22.80 -1.02
N LEU A 223 13.50 -21.49 -1.13
CA LEU A 223 12.88 -20.46 -0.32
C LEU A 223 12.01 -19.55 -1.19
N LEU A 224 10.70 -19.49 -0.93
CA LEU A 224 9.82 -18.44 -1.43
C LEU A 224 9.66 -17.37 -0.35
N MET A 225 10.48 -16.33 -0.41
CA MET A 225 10.49 -15.21 0.53
C MET A 225 9.53 -14.12 0.08
N CYS A 226 8.71 -13.62 1.01
CA CYS A 226 7.72 -12.57 0.77
C CYS A 226 7.80 -11.47 1.84
N ASP A 227 7.64 -10.21 1.44
CA ASP A 227 7.27 -9.15 2.39
C ASP A 227 5.85 -9.43 2.95
N THR A 228 5.53 -8.90 4.13
CA THR A 228 4.26 -9.21 4.83
C THR A 228 3.05 -8.49 4.24
N ASP A 229 3.26 -7.42 3.48
CA ASP A 229 2.24 -6.57 2.87
C ASP A 229 1.95 -6.95 1.40
N MET A 230 2.13 -8.22 1.07
CA MET A 230 1.66 -8.87 -0.15
C MET A 230 0.63 -9.97 0.16
N VAL A 231 -0.19 -10.31 -0.83
CA VAL A 231 -1.22 -11.34 -0.75
C VAL A 231 -1.08 -12.33 -1.91
N TRP A 232 -1.17 -13.62 -1.62
CA TRP A 232 -1.28 -14.70 -2.61
C TRP A 232 -2.74 -14.90 -3.00
N LEU A 233 -3.03 -14.96 -4.30
CA LEU A 233 -4.38 -15.13 -4.86
C LEU A 233 -4.55 -16.48 -5.59
N LYS A 234 -3.44 -17.16 -5.86
CA LYS A 234 -3.35 -18.47 -6.53
C LYS A 234 -2.06 -19.15 -6.09
N ASP A 235 -2.03 -20.49 -6.03
CA ASP A 235 -0.83 -21.25 -5.67
C ASP A 235 0.33 -20.92 -6.63
N PRO A 236 1.44 -20.34 -6.16
CA PRO A 236 2.56 -19.96 -7.01
C PRO A 236 3.50 -21.13 -7.32
N LEU A 237 3.49 -22.21 -6.55
CA LEU A 237 4.50 -23.27 -6.67
C LEU A 237 4.50 -23.93 -8.06
N PRO A 238 3.34 -24.25 -8.69
CA PRO A 238 3.30 -24.74 -10.07
C PRO A 238 3.84 -23.73 -11.10
N TYR A 239 3.69 -22.42 -10.86
CA TYR A 239 4.22 -21.38 -11.76
C TYR A 239 5.75 -21.34 -11.69
N LEU A 240 6.31 -21.32 -10.48
CA LEU A 240 7.75 -21.26 -10.23
C LEU A 240 8.47 -22.54 -10.71
N ALA A 241 7.80 -23.70 -10.62
CA ALA A 241 8.30 -24.98 -11.11
C ALA A 241 8.47 -25.05 -12.65
N ARG A 242 7.87 -24.13 -13.42
CA ARG A 242 8.08 -24.05 -14.88
C ARG A 242 9.49 -23.62 -15.27
N TYR A 243 10.24 -23.02 -14.34
CA TYR A 243 11.58 -22.48 -14.57
C TYR A 243 12.62 -23.18 -13.66
N PRO A 244 12.86 -24.51 -13.83
CA PRO A 244 13.73 -25.28 -12.94
C PRO A 244 15.19 -24.82 -12.98
N ASP A 245 15.63 -24.25 -14.09
CA ASP A 245 16.98 -23.71 -14.29
C ASP A 245 17.25 -22.39 -13.55
N ALA A 246 16.23 -21.68 -13.09
CA ALA A 246 16.43 -20.39 -12.43
C ALA A 246 17.09 -20.56 -11.04
N ASP A 247 18.08 -19.73 -10.73
CA ASP A 247 18.53 -19.56 -9.34
C ASP A 247 17.52 -18.69 -8.56
N VAL A 248 16.89 -17.71 -9.25
CA VAL A 248 15.92 -16.70 -8.79
C VAL A 248 15.10 -16.22 -10.02
N LEU A 249 13.87 -15.68 -10.03
CA LEU A 249 12.74 -15.77 -9.09
C LEU A 249 12.17 -14.38 -8.71
N THR A 250 12.32 -13.41 -9.63
CA THR A 250 12.13 -11.95 -9.58
C THR A 250 10.76 -11.26 -9.59
N SER A 251 10.14 -10.72 -8.53
CA SER A 251 9.15 -9.63 -8.78
C SER A 251 9.80 -8.34 -9.31
N SER A 252 9.02 -7.43 -9.90
CA SER A 252 9.49 -6.12 -10.37
C SER A 252 8.52 -4.99 -10.05
N ASP A 253 9.04 -3.77 -9.96
CA ASP A 253 8.26 -2.53 -9.88
C ASP A 253 7.86 -2.02 -11.29
N GLN A 254 7.84 -2.92 -12.28
CA GLN A 254 7.46 -2.61 -13.66
C GLN A 254 5.95 -2.33 -13.74
N VAL A 255 5.60 -1.28 -14.47
CA VAL A 255 4.22 -0.79 -14.62
C VAL A 255 3.76 -0.73 -16.08
N VAL A 256 4.66 -1.02 -17.02
CA VAL A 256 4.37 -1.21 -18.44
C VAL A 256 4.60 -2.69 -18.76
N PRO A 257 3.58 -3.46 -19.17
CA PRO A 257 3.75 -4.89 -19.41
C PRO A 257 4.75 -5.11 -20.54
N THR A 258 5.73 -6.00 -20.34
CA THR A 258 6.63 -6.42 -21.43
C THR A 258 6.08 -7.65 -22.17
N VAL A 259 5.20 -8.41 -21.51
CA VAL A 259 4.48 -9.58 -22.03
C VAL A 259 2.97 -9.42 -21.82
N VAL A 260 2.17 -10.11 -22.63
CA VAL A 260 0.70 -10.07 -22.60
C VAL A 260 0.06 -11.37 -22.10
N ASP A 261 0.88 -12.37 -21.79
CA ASP A 261 0.50 -13.70 -21.30
C ASP A 261 1.11 -13.95 -19.90
N ASP A 262 1.35 -15.22 -19.54
CA ASP A 262 1.92 -15.62 -18.25
C ASP A 262 3.43 -15.98 -18.29
N SER A 263 4.12 -15.70 -19.40
CA SER A 263 5.58 -15.86 -19.52
C SER A 263 6.35 -14.88 -18.61
N LEU A 264 7.66 -15.07 -18.45
CA LEU A 264 8.49 -14.12 -17.70
C LEU A 264 8.58 -12.77 -18.45
N ASP A 265 8.59 -11.66 -17.70
CA ASP A 265 8.86 -10.32 -18.25
C ASP A 265 10.20 -10.33 -19.03
N ILE A 266 10.18 -9.76 -20.24
CA ILE A 266 11.32 -9.61 -21.15
C ILE A 266 12.33 -8.67 -20.48
N TRP A 267 13.36 -9.25 -19.87
CA TRP A 267 14.32 -8.54 -19.02
C TRP A 267 15.00 -7.34 -19.68
N GLN A 268 15.21 -7.36 -21.01
CA GLN A 268 15.76 -6.23 -21.76
C GLN A 268 14.84 -5.01 -21.80
N GLN A 269 13.54 -5.19 -21.54
CA GLN A 269 12.51 -4.15 -21.53
C GLN A 269 12.12 -3.71 -20.10
N VAL A 270 12.59 -4.42 -19.06
CA VAL A 270 12.32 -4.09 -17.65
C VAL A 270 13.25 -2.95 -17.19
N GLY A 271 12.78 -1.72 -17.40
CA GLY A 271 13.47 -0.50 -16.94
C GLY A 271 13.32 -0.24 -15.44
N ALA A 272 12.23 -0.68 -14.81
CA ALA A 272 11.99 -0.50 -13.39
C ALA A 272 12.89 -1.40 -12.52
N ALA A 273 12.93 -1.13 -11.21
CA ALA A 273 13.67 -1.94 -10.24
C ALA A 273 13.13 -3.39 -10.16
N TYR A 274 14.03 -4.34 -9.92
CA TYR A 274 13.63 -5.66 -9.46
C TYR A 274 13.16 -5.53 -8.01
N ASN A 275 11.90 -5.88 -7.76
CA ASN A 275 11.24 -5.70 -6.49
C ASN A 275 11.51 -6.91 -5.60
N ILE A 276 12.05 -6.67 -4.40
CA ILE A 276 12.51 -7.73 -3.49
C ILE A 276 11.44 -8.20 -2.47
N GLY A 277 10.16 -7.93 -2.75
CA GLY A 277 9.04 -8.33 -1.91
C GLY A 277 8.38 -9.66 -2.29
N ILE A 278 8.67 -10.21 -3.47
CA ILE A 278 8.35 -11.60 -3.84
C ILE A 278 9.56 -12.22 -4.53
N PHE A 279 10.26 -13.11 -3.82
CA PHE A 279 11.51 -13.71 -4.29
C PHE A 279 11.54 -15.21 -4.05
N HIS A 280 11.63 -15.99 -5.13
CA HIS A 280 11.98 -17.41 -5.04
C HIS A 280 13.49 -17.57 -5.17
N TRP A 281 14.09 -18.43 -4.33
CA TRP A 281 15.50 -18.74 -4.33
C TRP A 281 15.72 -20.26 -4.35
N ARG A 282 16.60 -20.72 -5.24
CA ARG A 282 17.18 -22.06 -5.15
C ARG A 282 18.50 -22.04 -4.38
N PRO A 283 18.83 -23.06 -3.59
CA PRO A 283 20.03 -23.08 -2.74
C PRO A 283 21.30 -23.45 -3.52
N THR A 284 21.52 -22.82 -4.68
CA THR A 284 22.71 -23.02 -5.51
C THR A 284 23.90 -22.24 -4.96
N GLU A 285 25.11 -22.60 -5.40
CA GLU A 285 26.33 -21.91 -4.95
C GLU A 285 26.39 -20.46 -5.42
N SER A 286 25.76 -20.12 -6.56
CA SER A 286 25.64 -18.74 -7.04
C SER A 286 24.65 -17.93 -6.20
N ALA A 287 23.48 -18.50 -5.90
CA ALA A 287 22.48 -17.87 -5.03
C ALA A 287 23.04 -17.59 -3.62
N LYS A 288 23.76 -18.55 -3.01
CA LYS A 288 24.42 -18.37 -1.70
C LYS A 288 25.47 -17.27 -1.73
N LYS A 289 26.28 -17.18 -2.79
CA LYS A 289 27.28 -16.11 -2.96
C LYS A 289 26.62 -14.74 -3.05
N LEU A 290 25.56 -14.61 -3.85
CA LEU A 290 24.80 -13.36 -3.95
C LEU A 290 24.21 -12.95 -2.59
N ALA A 291 23.51 -13.87 -1.90
CA ALA A 291 22.92 -13.57 -0.59
C ALA A 291 23.97 -13.10 0.43
N LYS A 292 25.15 -13.73 0.42
CA LYS A 292 26.29 -13.34 1.25
C LYS A 292 26.85 -11.96 0.89
N GLU A 293 27.12 -11.69 -0.39
CA GLU A 293 27.63 -10.38 -0.83
C GLU A 293 26.62 -9.26 -0.55
N TRP A 294 25.34 -9.51 -0.75
CA TRP A 294 24.25 -8.57 -0.45
C TRP A 294 24.19 -8.27 1.06
N LYS A 295 24.25 -9.30 1.91
CA LYS A 295 24.32 -9.14 3.37
C LYS A 295 25.55 -8.34 3.79
N GLU A 296 26.74 -8.69 3.29
CA GLU A 296 28.00 -8.03 3.64
C GLU A 296 28.02 -6.56 3.20
N SER A 297 27.50 -6.27 2.00
CA SER A 297 27.35 -4.91 1.47
C SER A 297 26.38 -4.07 2.30
N LEU A 298 25.26 -4.66 2.73
CA LEU A 298 24.33 -3.98 3.64
C LEU A 298 24.99 -3.72 5.00
N LEU A 299 25.62 -4.73 5.62
CA LEU A 299 26.24 -4.57 6.94
C LEU A 299 27.41 -3.55 6.95
N ALA A 300 27.99 -3.22 5.80
CA ALA A 300 29.07 -2.24 5.67
C ALA A 300 28.62 -0.76 5.70
N ASP A 301 27.37 -0.45 5.31
CA ASP A 301 26.81 0.92 5.33
C ASP A 301 25.37 0.87 5.86
N ASP A 302 25.05 1.60 6.92
CA ASP A 302 23.72 1.62 7.55
C ASP A 302 22.66 2.43 6.79
N LYS A 303 23.06 3.21 5.78
CA LYS A 303 22.19 4.12 5.02
C LYS A 303 21.62 3.53 3.75
N VAL A 304 22.30 2.53 3.17
CA VAL A 304 21.85 1.91 1.91
C VAL A 304 20.58 1.07 2.11
N TRP A 305 19.72 1.11 1.09
CA TRP A 305 18.45 0.38 1.03
C TRP A 305 18.67 -0.99 0.37
N ASP A 306 18.07 -2.04 0.93
CA ASP A 306 18.25 -3.44 0.52
C ASP A 306 17.88 -3.68 -0.96
N GLN A 307 16.78 -3.11 -1.44
CA GLN A 307 16.39 -3.20 -2.86
C GLN A 307 17.41 -2.56 -3.81
N ASN A 308 17.99 -1.42 -3.44
CA ASN A 308 18.99 -0.75 -4.28
C ASN A 308 20.26 -1.58 -4.38
N VAL A 309 20.81 -2.04 -3.25
CA VAL A 309 22.03 -2.86 -3.23
C VAL A 309 21.82 -4.18 -3.99
N PHE A 310 20.64 -4.80 -3.88
CA PHE A 310 20.29 -5.97 -4.68
C PHE A 310 20.37 -5.67 -6.19
N ASN A 311 19.72 -4.59 -6.63
CA ASN A 311 19.68 -4.22 -8.04
C ASN A 311 21.08 -3.83 -8.55
N GLU A 312 21.88 -3.12 -7.76
CA GLU A 312 23.27 -2.79 -8.08
C GLU A 312 24.12 -4.05 -8.29
N ILE A 313 24.04 -5.03 -7.37
CA ILE A 313 24.83 -6.27 -7.45
C ILE A 313 24.40 -7.14 -8.64
N VAL A 314 23.08 -7.35 -8.82
CA VAL A 314 22.58 -8.26 -9.86
C VAL A 314 22.73 -7.65 -11.26
N ARG A 315 22.61 -6.33 -11.41
CA ARG A 315 22.70 -5.65 -12.72
C ARG A 315 24.12 -5.26 -13.16
N LYS A 316 25.18 -5.59 -12.41
CA LYS A 316 26.60 -5.35 -12.79
C LYS A 316 26.89 -5.77 -14.24
N GLN A 317 26.44 -6.98 -14.59
CA GLN A 317 26.44 -7.49 -15.95
C GLN A 317 25.16 -8.32 -16.15
N LEU A 318 24.41 -7.98 -17.20
CA LEU A 318 23.19 -8.68 -17.61
C LEU A 318 23.37 -9.34 -18.98
N GLY A 319 22.74 -10.50 -19.15
CA GLY A 319 22.83 -11.31 -20.36
C GLY A 319 24.05 -12.23 -20.42
N PRO A 320 24.09 -13.17 -21.37
CA PRO A 320 23.06 -13.43 -22.39
C PRO A 320 21.80 -14.11 -21.80
N SER A 321 20.80 -14.39 -22.62
CA SER A 321 19.74 -15.34 -22.24
C SER A 321 20.35 -16.73 -21.96
N VAL A 322 19.73 -17.50 -21.06
CA VAL A 322 20.19 -18.85 -20.69
C VAL A 322 19.97 -19.84 -21.83
N ASP A 323 18.81 -19.80 -22.48
CA ASP A 323 18.39 -20.74 -23.53
C ASP A 323 17.62 -20.09 -24.71
N GLY A 324 17.43 -18.76 -24.68
CA GLY A 324 16.75 -17.99 -25.74
C GLY A 324 15.25 -17.82 -25.51
N ASP A 325 14.55 -18.89 -25.13
CA ASP A 325 13.08 -18.95 -25.16
C ASP A 325 12.42 -18.93 -23.76
N SER A 326 13.12 -19.26 -22.67
CA SER A 326 12.51 -19.33 -21.32
C SER A 326 12.24 -17.98 -20.65
N GLY A 327 12.81 -16.89 -21.19
CA GLY A 327 12.88 -15.59 -20.53
C GLY A 327 13.97 -15.49 -19.43
N LEU A 328 14.67 -16.58 -19.12
CA LEU A 328 15.80 -16.56 -18.17
C LEU A 328 17.04 -15.90 -18.78
N PHE A 329 17.80 -15.20 -17.93
CA PHE A 329 19.03 -14.50 -18.31
C PHE A 329 20.13 -14.68 -17.27
N TYR A 330 21.38 -14.59 -17.72
CA TYR A 330 22.52 -14.51 -16.84
C TYR A 330 22.64 -13.11 -16.22
N ALA A 331 22.93 -13.06 -14.93
CA ALA A 331 23.14 -11.87 -14.13
C ALA A 331 24.30 -12.10 -13.14
N TYR A 332 24.64 -11.10 -12.32
CA TYR A 332 25.70 -11.21 -11.30
C TYR A 332 27.02 -11.74 -11.90
N ASP A 333 27.57 -10.96 -12.83
CA ASP A 333 28.82 -11.24 -13.56
C ASP A 333 28.81 -12.60 -14.29
N GLY A 334 27.63 -13.00 -14.79
CA GLY A 334 27.41 -14.25 -15.53
C GLY A 334 27.21 -15.49 -14.67
N ASN A 335 27.18 -15.37 -13.34
CA ASN A 335 27.17 -16.52 -12.43
C ASN A 335 25.77 -16.97 -12.02
N LEU A 336 24.75 -16.12 -12.16
CA LEU A 336 23.40 -16.34 -11.65
C LEU A 336 22.38 -16.36 -12.79
N LYS A 337 21.48 -17.34 -12.82
CA LYS A 337 20.35 -17.42 -13.74
C LYS A 337 19.12 -16.76 -13.10
N VAL A 338 18.66 -15.64 -13.67
CA VAL A 338 17.57 -14.83 -13.14
C VAL A 338 16.35 -14.85 -14.07
N GLY A 339 15.14 -14.78 -13.49
CA GLY A 339 13.87 -14.69 -14.20
C GLY A 339 12.94 -13.57 -13.71
N ILE A 340 12.38 -12.84 -14.68
CA ILE A 340 11.32 -11.80 -14.64
C ILE A 340 9.90 -12.25 -14.22
N LEU A 341 9.47 -12.30 -12.96
CA LEU A 341 8.04 -12.56 -12.67
C LEU A 341 7.18 -11.40 -13.24
N PRO A 342 6.21 -11.69 -14.13
CA PRO A 342 5.53 -10.66 -14.92
C PRO A 342 4.58 -9.81 -14.07
N ALA A 343 4.72 -8.49 -14.18
CA ALA A 343 3.91 -7.52 -13.43
C ALA A 343 2.39 -7.57 -13.73
N SER A 344 1.98 -8.31 -14.76
CA SER A 344 0.58 -8.55 -15.14
C SER A 344 -0.16 -9.51 -14.19
N ILE A 345 0.57 -10.39 -13.49
CA ILE A 345 0.01 -11.43 -12.60
C ILE A 345 0.75 -11.56 -11.27
N PHE A 346 1.99 -11.09 -11.15
CA PHE A 346 2.66 -10.80 -9.87
C PHE A 346 2.54 -9.29 -9.63
N CYS A 347 1.32 -8.86 -9.34
CA CYS A 347 0.92 -7.47 -9.47
C CYS A 347 1.46 -6.59 -8.35
N SER A 348 1.97 -5.42 -8.72
CA SER A 348 2.06 -4.26 -7.82
C SER A 348 0.68 -3.64 -7.58
N GLY A 349 0.59 -2.74 -6.59
CA GLY A 349 -0.65 -1.99 -6.32
C GLY A 349 -1.10 -1.14 -7.51
N HIS A 350 -0.16 -0.58 -8.27
CA HIS A 350 -0.49 0.19 -9.48
C HIS A 350 -1.08 -0.71 -10.59
N THR A 351 -0.41 -1.84 -10.88
CA THR A 351 -0.87 -2.76 -11.94
C THR A 351 -2.19 -3.46 -11.60
N TYR A 352 -2.45 -3.74 -10.31
CA TYR A 352 -3.70 -4.35 -9.85
C TYR A 352 -4.86 -3.35 -9.70
N PHE A 353 -4.66 -2.23 -8.99
CA PHE A 353 -5.76 -1.33 -8.60
C PHE A 353 -6.01 -0.19 -9.59
N VAL A 354 -4.95 0.40 -10.17
CA VAL A 354 -5.06 1.55 -11.09
C VAL A 354 -5.28 1.07 -12.52
N GLN A 355 -4.46 0.13 -12.98
CA GLN A 355 -4.55 -0.40 -14.35
C GLN A 355 -5.54 -1.57 -14.48
N ALA A 356 -5.75 -2.35 -13.41
CA ALA A 356 -6.41 -3.65 -13.46
C ALA A 356 -5.88 -4.53 -14.62
N MET A 357 -4.55 -4.58 -14.76
CA MET A 357 -3.84 -5.13 -15.92
C MET A 357 -4.28 -6.57 -16.26
N TYR A 358 -4.37 -7.42 -15.24
CA TYR A 358 -4.88 -8.80 -15.35
C TYR A 358 -6.28 -8.87 -16.00
N LYS A 359 -7.21 -7.96 -15.66
CA LYS A 359 -8.55 -7.91 -16.28
C LYS A 359 -8.52 -7.51 -17.75
N GLN A 360 -7.56 -6.66 -18.13
CA GLN A 360 -7.41 -6.21 -19.51
C GLN A 360 -6.77 -7.27 -20.40
N LEU A 361 -5.79 -8.00 -19.88
CA LEU A 361 -5.10 -9.11 -20.54
C LEU A 361 -5.84 -10.45 -20.42
N ARG A 362 -6.90 -10.52 -19.58
CA ARG A 362 -7.69 -11.74 -19.27
C ARG A 362 -6.85 -12.83 -18.57
N LEU A 363 -5.97 -12.40 -17.68
CA LEU A 363 -5.11 -13.25 -16.87
C LEU A 363 -5.64 -13.37 -15.42
N GLU A 364 -5.19 -14.42 -14.74
CA GLU A 364 -5.44 -14.63 -13.31
C GLU A 364 -4.18 -14.25 -12.51
N PRO A 365 -4.24 -13.28 -11.58
CA PRO A 365 -3.09 -12.89 -10.79
C PRO A 365 -2.73 -13.98 -9.76
N TYR A 366 -1.43 -14.23 -9.60
CA TYR A 366 -0.89 -15.07 -8.54
C TYR A 366 -0.68 -14.29 -7.24
N ALA A 367 -0.24 -13.04 -7.35
CA ALA A 367 0.11 -12.22 -6.20
C ALA A 367 -0.33 -10.76 -6.38
N LEU A 368 -0.48 -10.11 -5.23
CA LEU A 368 -0.71 -8.68 -5.09
C LEU A 368 0.19 -8.12 -4.00
N HIS A 369 1.24 -7.41 -4.39
CA HIS A 369 2.12 -6.69 -3.47
C HIS A 369 1.65 -5.23 -3.34
N THR A 370 1.51 -4.73 -2.10
CA THR A 370 1.09 -3.33 -1.86
C THR A 370 2.24 -2.32 -2.00
N THR A 371 2.86 -2.32 -3.19
CA THR A 371 3.70 -1.22 -3.69
C THR A 371 2.92 -0.27 -4.59
N PHE A 372 3.34 1.01 -4.63
CA PHE A 372 2.61 2.12 -5.25
C PHE A 372 1.29 2.53 -4.52
N GLN A 373 1.32 2.58 -3.18
CA GLN A 373 0.22 3.06 -2.32
C GLN A 373 0.59 4.38 -1.60
N TYR A 374 -0.43 5.18 -1.30
CA TYR A 374 -0.34 6.37 -0.44
C TYR A 374 -0.83 6.02 0.97
N ALA A 375 -0.86 7.01 1.88
CA ALA A 375 -1.34 6.85 3.26
C ALA A 375 -0.68 5.72 4.09
N GLY A 376 0.51 5.23 3.71
CA GLY A 376 1.27 4.23 4.45
C GLY A 376 0.50 2.93 4.70
N THR A 377 0.71 2.31 5.86
CA THR A 377 0.09 1.03 6.25
C THR A 377 -1.44 1.08 6.27
N GLU A 378 -2.03 2.22 6.66
CA GLU A 378 -3.48 2.44 6.59
C GLU A 378 -4.01 2.41 5.15
N GLY A 379 -3.30 3.06 4.23
CA GLY A 379 -3.62 3.04 2.80
C GLY A 379 -3.46 1.64 2.20
N LYS A 380 -2.38 0.93 2.51
CA LYS A 380 -2.15 -0.47 2.11
C LYS A 380 -3.29 -1.39 2.54
N ARG A 381 -3.70 -1.30 3.82
CA ARG A 381 -4.83 -2.06 4.37
C ARG A 381 -6.14 -1.72 3.67
N HIS A 382 -6.42 -0.42 3.48
CA HIS A 382 -7.61 0.02 2.76
C HIS A 382 -7.63 -0.49 1.32
N ARG A 383 -6.48 -0.53 0.64
CA ARG A 383 -6.36 -1.05 -0.72
C ARG A 383 -6.70 -2.55 -0.80
N LEU A 384 -6.17 -3.35 0.12
CA LEU A 384 -6.51 -4.79 0.19
C LEU A 384 -8.01 -5.01 0.51
N ARG A 385 -8.63 -4.12 1.29
CA ARG A 385 -10.08 -4.12 1.54
C ARG A 385 -10.88 -3.72 0.30
N GLU A 386 -10.49 -2.67 -0.43
CA GLU A 386 -11.09 -2.31 -1.73
C GLU A 386 -11.08 -3.51 -2.70
N GLY A 387 -10.00 -4.28 -2.70
CA GLY A 387 -9.88 -5.54 -3.46
C GLY A 387 -10.64 -6.73 -2.89
N MET A 388 -11.26 -6.60 -1.70
CA MET A 388 -11.91 -7.66 -0.91
C MET A 388 -10.99 -8.84 -0.54
N VAL A 389 -9.69 -8.57 -0.40
CA VAL A 389 -8.63 -9.57 -0.12
C VAL A 389 -7.95 -9.37 1.24
N PHE A 390 -8.41 -8.46 2.09
CA PHE A 390 -7.93 -8.36 3.48
C PHE A 390 -8.72 -9.28 4.41
N TYR A 391 -8.05 -9.93 5.37
CA TYR A 391 -8.71 -10.80 6.34
C TYR A 391 -9.11 -10.02 7.60
N ASP A 392 -10.28 -9.39 7.53
CA ASP A 392 -10.86 -8.64 8.63
C ASP A 392 -11.62 -9.54 9.65
N PRO A 393 -11.61 -9.17 10.94
CA PRO A 393 -12.37 -9.87 11.97
C PRO A 393 -13.88 -9.53 11.87
N PRO A 394 -14.79 -10.35 12.43
CA PRO A 394 -16.25 -10.17 12.27
C PRO A 394 -16.76 -8.78 12.68
N GLU A 395 -16.16 -8.16 13.71
CA GLU A 395 -16.52 -6.84 14.23
C GLU A 395 -16.29 -5.72 13.21
N TYR A 396 -15.43 -5.92 12.20
CA TYR A 396 -15.26 -4.97 11.10
C TYR A 396 -16.53 -4.79 10.27
N TYR A 397 -17.31 -5.87 10.15
CA TYR A 397 -18.48 -5.95 9.28
C TYR A 397 -19.80 -5.59 9.96
N ASP A 398 -19.84 -5.46 11.28
CA ASP A 398 -21.03 -5.08 12.06
C ASP A 398 -20.71 -3.93 13.03
N SER A 399 -20.53 -2.72 12.48
CA SER A 399 -20.29 -1.50 13.26
C SER A 399 -21.49 -1.22 14.18
N PRO A 400 -21.30 -0.82 15.45
CA PRO A 400 -22.40 -0.63 16.41
C PRO A 400 -23.52 0.33 15.98
N GLY A 401 -23.19 1.47 15.35
CA GLY A 401 -24.16 2.40 14.75
C GLY A 401 -24.63 2.02 13.34
N GLY A 402 -24.23 0.86 12.83
CA GLY A 402 -24.43 0.47 11.44
C GLY A 402 -23.76 1.42 10.44
N PHE A 403 -24.31 1.44 9.23
CA PHE A 403 -23.70 2.01 8.04
C PHE A 403 -24.63 2.99 7.33
N ILE A 404 -24.02 3.98 6.68
CA ILE A 404 -24.66 4.81 5.66
C ILE A 404 -23.91 4.64 4.34
N SER A 405 -24.65 4.55 3.25
CA SER A 405 -24.12 4.49 1.88
C SER A 405 -24.95 5.40 0.98
N PHE A 406 -24.40 5.79 -0.17
CA PHE A 406 -25.16 6.56 -1.16
C PHE A 406 -24.74 6.22 -2.58
N LYS A 407 -25.66 6.44 -3.52
CA LYS A 407 -25.35 6.35 -4.95
C LYS A 407 -24.76 7.68 -5.44
N PRO A 408 -23.50 7.72 -5.92
CA PRO A 408 -22.92 8.95 -6.44
C PRO A 408 -23.60 9.37 -7.74
N SER A 409 -23.91 10.67 -7.82
CA SER A 409 -24.44 11.33 -9.01
C SER A 409 -23.28 12.00 -9.75
N ILE A 410 -22.93 11.50 -10.94
CA ILE A 410 -21.87 12.10 -11.77
C ILE A 410 -22.42 12.34 -13.18
N PRO A 411 -22.48 13.60 -13.64
CA PRO A 411 -22.84 13.92 -15.02
C PRO A 411 -21.93 13.20 -16.02
N LYS A 412 -22.52 12.57 -17.05
CA LYS A 412 -21.75 11.86 -18.09
C LYS A 412 -20.69 12.75 -18.76
N SER A 413 -20.95 14.04 -18.88
CA SER A 413 -20.00 15.01 -19.43
C SER A 413 -18.73 15.15 -18.58
N LEU A 414 -18.83 15.10 -17.24
CA LEU A 414 -17.65 15.13 -16.37
C LEU A 414 -16.81 13.84 -16.47
N LEU A 415 -17.39 12.72 -16.90
CA LEU A 415 -16.66 11.46 -17.12
C LEU A 415 -16.09 11.32 -18.53
N LEU A 416 -16.89 11.61 -19.56
CA LEU A 416 -16.64 11.16 -20.94
C LEU A 416 -16.26 12.29 -21.92
N ASP A 417 -16.64 13.54 -21.65
CA ASP A 417 -16.45 14.61 -22.63
C ASP A 417 -15.04 15.23 -22.50
N GLY A 418 -14.51 15.73 -23.61
CA GLY A 418 -13.28 16.55 -23.65
C GLY A 418 -11.98 15.81 -23.32
N LYS A 419 -10.86 16.55 -23.36
CA LYS A 419 -9.53 16.01 -23.04
C LYS A 419 -9.35 15.82 -21.53
N HIS A 420 -8.67 14.75 -21.15
CA HIS A 420 -8.22 14.53 -19.77
C HIS A 420 -7.06 15.49 -19.43
N THR A 421 -7.40 16.60 -18.78
CA THR A 421 -6.48 17.65 -18.28
C THR A 421 -6.65 17.83 -16.77
N ILE A 422 -5.71 18.52 -16.12
CA ILE A 422 -5.79 18.90 -14.70
C ILE A 422 -7.13 19.57 -14.38
N ALA A 423 -7.57 20.54 -15.20
CA ALA A 423 -8.85 21.21 -15.02
C ALA A 423 -10.06 20.24 -15.09
N SER A 424 -10.06 19.30 -16.05
CA SER A 424 -11.14 18.30 -16.17
C SER A 424 -11.11 17.27 -15.02
N HIS A 425 -9.93 16.93 -14.51
CA HIS A 425 -9.74 16.01 -13.41
C HIS A 425 -10.32 16.59 -12.13
N PHE A 426 -9.88 17.80 -11.78
CA PHE A 426 -10.38 18.48 -10.59
C PHE A 426 -11.86 18.79 -10.72
N ALA A 427 -12.40 19.14 -11.90
CA ALA A 427 -13.85 19.28 -12.08
C ALA A 427 -14.63 17.99 -11.74
N LEU A 428 -14.13 16.82 -12.15
CA LEU A 428 -14.72 15.52 -11.83
C LEU A 428 -14.56 15.15 -10.33
N VAL A 429 -13.37 15.32 -9.75
CA VAL A 429 -13.11 14.99 -8.35
C VAL A 429 -13.86 15.93 -7.42
N ASN A 430 -13.85 17.24 -7.67
CA ASN A 430 -14.54 18.26 -6.89
C ASN A 430 -16.07 18.04 -6.83
N HIS A 431 -16.67 17.56 -7.92
CA HIS A 431 -18.10 17.18 -7.98
C HIS A 431 -18.42 16.00 -7.05
N GLN A 432 -17.50 15.05 -6.91
CA GLN A 432 -17.63 13.91 -5.99
C GLN A 432 -17.32 14.31 -4.54
N LEU A 433 -16.28 15.12 -4.31
CA LEU A 433 -15.92 15.66 -2.99
C LEU A 433 -17.10 16.38 -2.32
N LYS A 434 -17.86 17.17 -3.08
CA LYS A 434 -19.05 17.86 -2.55
C LYS A 434 -20.11 16.89 -2.02
N GLN A 435 -20.37 15.79 -2.72
CA GLN A 435 -21.30 14.75 -2.28
C GLN A 435 -20.76 13.98 -1.07
N ILE A 436 -19.48 13.60 -1.10
CA ILE A 436 -18.82 12.90 0.01
C ILE A 436 -18.81 13.77 1.28
N ARG A 437 -18.60 15.08 1.16
CA ARG A 437 -18.72 16.04 2.27
C ARG A 437 -20.10 16.00 2.93
N SER A 438 -21.16 16.01 2.14
CA SER A 438 -22.54 15.86 2.64
C SER A 438 -22.76 14.50 3.29
N ALA A 439 -22.25 13.41 2.70
CA ALA A 439 -22.34 12.06 3.27
C ALA A 439 -21.58 11.94 4.60
N LEU A 440 -20.38 12.51 4.72
CA LEU A 440 -19.59 12.58 5.96
C LEU A 440 -20.32 13.38 7.05
N ALA A 441 -21.00 14.47 6.67
CA ALA A 441 -21.80 15.26 7.60
C ALA A 441 -22.99 14.48 8.15
N ILE A 442 -23.71 13.74 7.28
CA ILE A 442 -24.84 12.87 7.69
C ILE A 442 -24.35 11.69 8.52
N ALA A 443 -23.22 11.06 8.16
CA ALA A 443 -22.58 10.00 8.92
C ALA A 443 -22.19 10.46 10.34
N SER A 444 -21.57 11.63 10.45
CA SER A 444 -21.24 12.28 11.73
C SER A 444 -22.49 12.72 12.52
N LEU A 445 -23.59 13.07 11.84
CA LEU A 445 -24.85 13.43 12.47
C LEU A 445 -25.55 12.22 13.10
N LEU A 446 -25.64 11.11 12.35
CA LEU A 446 -26.34 9.89 12.74
C LEU A 446 -25.46 8.88 13.50
N ASN A 447 -24.19 9.21 13.76
CA ASN A 447 -23.19 8.32 14.37
C ASN A 447 -23.04 6.97 13.63
N ARG A 448 -23.06 7.01 12.28
CA ARG A 448 -22.98 5.83 11.42
C ARG A 448 -21.67 5.79 10.63
N THR A 449 -21.22 4.59 10.28
CA THR A 449 -20.02 4.39 9.45
C THR A 449 -20.34 4.67 7.98
N LEU A 450 -19.59 5.55 7.30
CA LEU A 450 -19.79 5.83 5.88
C LEU A 450 -19.12 4.77 5.00
N VAL A 451 -19.90 4.05 4.20
CA VAL A 451 -19.39 3.32 3.04
C VAL A 451 -19.08 4.36 1.96
N MET A 452 -17.79 4.53 1.65
CA MET A 452 -17.33 5.49 0.65
C MET A 452 -17.82 5.08 -0.75
N PRO A 453 -18.18 6.01 -1.65
CA PRO A 453 -18.52 5.66 -3.02
C PRO A 453 -17.26 5.28 -3.82
N PRO A 454 -17.38 4.53 -4.93
CA PRO A 454 -16.27 4.38 -5.87
C PRO A 454 -15.91 5.75 -6.46
N LEU A 455 -14.65 6.16 -6.34
CA LEU A 455 -14.16 7.41 -6.88
C LEU A 455 -13.75 7.29 -8.34
N TRP A 456 -14.13 8.25 -9.16
CA TRP A 456 -13.69 8.36 -10.54
C TRP A 456 -12.62 9.45 -10.69
N CYS A 457 -11.48 9.08 -11.27
CA CYS A 457 -10.40 10.00 -11.61
C CYS A 457 -10.16 10.03 -13.13
N ARG A 458 -9.72 11.19 -13.63
CA ARG A 458 -9.24 11.33 -15.02
C ARG A 458 -7.73 11.22 -15.17
N LEU A 459 -6.97 11.30 -14.07
CA LEU A 459 -5.51 11.31 -14.05
C LEU A 459 -5.05 10.48 -12.85
N ASP A 460 -3.85 9.93 -12.97
CA ASP A 460 -3.15 9.17 -11.95
C ASP A 460 -2.64 10.06 -10.79
N ARG A 461 -2.27 9.45 -9.66
CA ARG A 461 -1.50 10.10 -8.59
C ARG A 461 -0.11 9.44 -8.56
N LEU A 462 0.95 10.24 -8.64
CA LEU A 462 2.35 9.79 -8.57
C LEU A 462 3.15 10.67 -7.59
N TRP A 463 4.42 10.33 -7.34
CA TRP A 463 5.34 11.11 -6.50
C TRP A 463 6.14 12.17 -7.28
N PHE A 464 5.90 12.31 -8.58
CA PHE A 464 6.68 13.15 -9.50
C PHE A 464 5.79 13.70 -10.62
N GLY A 465 6.29 14.71 -11.35
CA GLY A 465 5.58 15.32 -12.48
C GLY A 465 5.30 14.34 -13.61
N HIS A 466 4.07 14.29 -14.12
CA HIS A 466 3.66 13.35 -15.17
C HIS A 466 2.57 13.91 -16.10
N PRO A 467 2.41 13.39 -17.33
CA PRO A 467 1.47 13.92 -18.32
C PRO A 467 0.00 13.50 -18.05
N GLY A 468 -0.33 13.03 -16.84
CA GLY A 468 -1.66 12.61 -16.42
C GLY A 468 -1.81 11.11 -16.19
N THR A 469 -1.04 10.28 -16.89
CA THR A 469 -0.89 8.84 -16.67
C THR A 469 0.53 8.43 -17.06
N LEU A 470 1.03 7.31 -16.53
CA LEU A 470 2.33 6.78 -16.92
C LEU A 470 2.36 6.39 -18.41
N LEU A 471 3.37 6.86 -19.14
CA LEU A 471 3.53 6.55 -20.57
C LEU A 471 3.74 5.04 -20.76
N GLY A 472 2.98 4.45 -21.69
CA GLY A 472 2.99 3.00 -21.95
C GLY A 472 2.16 2.16 -20.98
N SER A 473 1.68 2.73 -19.86
CA SER A 473 0.80 1.99 -18.95
C SER A 473 -0.56 1.70 -19.57
N MET A 474 -1.25 0.67 -19.07
CA MET A 474 -2.62 0.33 -19.49
C MET A 474 -3.70 1.13 -18.74
N THR A 475 -3.34 2.20 -18.00
CA THR A 475 -4.31 3.01 -17.24
C THR A 475 -5.37 3.61 -18.16
N ARG A 476 -6.63 3.19 -18.00
CA ARG A 476 -7.77 3.76 -18.75
C ARG A 476 -8.16 5.10 -18.16
N GLN A 477 -8.68 6.01 -18.99
CA GLN A 477 -9.21 7.30 -18.54
C GLN A 477 -10.67 7.45 -18.99
N PRO A 478 -11.61 7.84 -18.09
CA PRO A 478 -11.45 7.84 -16.64
C PRO A 478 -11.37 6.41 -16.08
N PHE A 479 -10.90 6.27 -14.84
CA PHE A 479 -10.86 4.99 -14.10
C PHE A 479 -11.46 5.16 -12.71
N ILE A 480 -11.84 4.04 -12.09
CA ILE A 480 -12.14 4.01 -10.65
C ILE A 480 -10.80 4.11 -9.94
N CYS A 481 -10.51 5.25 -9.33
CA CYS A 481 -9.29 5.45 -8.58
C CYS A 481 -9.45 4.97 -7.13
N PRO A 482 -8.38 4.40 -6.55
CA PRO A 482 -8.33 4.11 -5.13
C PRO A 482 -8.63 5.33 -4.24
N LEU A 483 -9.20 5.10 -3.07
CA LEU A 483 -9.57 6.18 -2.15
C LEU A 483 -8.39 7.12 -1.82
N ASP A 484 -7.19 6.54 -1.65
CA ASP A 484 -5.95 7.25 -1.32
C ASP A 484 -5.32 8.01 -2.51
N HIS A 485 -5.93 8.03 -3.70
CA HIS A 485 -5.56 8.97 -4.77
C HIS A 485 -6.14 10.38 -4.56
N VAL A 486 -7.11 10.52 -3.66
CA VAL A 486 -7.78 11.80 -3.34
C VAL A 486 -7.76 12.10 -1.83
N PHE A 487 -7.89 11.07 -0.99
CA PHE A 487 -8.01 11.21 0.46
C PHE A 487 -6.76 10.74 1.22
N GLU A 488 -6.42 11.40 2.32
CA GLU A 488 -5.37 10.94 3.22
C GLU A 488 -5.98 9.94 4.23
N VAL A 489 -6.12 8.68 3.80
CA VAL A 489 -6.81 7.60 4.52
C VAL A 489 -6.25 7.37 5.94
N ASN A 490 -4.93 7.54 6.11
CA ASN A 490 -4.25 7.54 7.41
C ASN A 490 -4.70 8.65 8.35
N ILE A 491 -5.15 9.79 7.82
CA ILE A 491 -5.74 10.88 8.62
C ILE A 491 -7.22 10.65 8.86
N MET A 492 -7.93 10.02 7.91
CA MET A 492 -9.34 9.63 8.08
C MET A 492 -9.54 8.61 9.21
N LEU A 493 -8.65 7.61 9.29
CA LEU A 493 -8.69 6.53 10.28
C LEU A 493 -8.01 6.90 11.61
N LYS A 494 -7.33 8.04 11.69
CA LYS A 494 -6.66 8.49 12.91
C LYS A 494 -7.65 9.05 13.94
N GLU A 495 -7.50 8.64 15.19
CA GLU A 495 -8.15 9.28 16.32
C GLU A 495 -7.64 10.73 16.47
N LEU A 496 -8.56 11.69 16.42
CA LEU A 496 -8.30 13.12 16.54
C LEU A 496 -9.16 13.68 17.68
N PRO A 497 -8.64 14.62 18.52
CA PRO A 497 -9.35 15.15 19.68
C PRO A 497 -10.75 15.66 19.35
N GLU A 498 -11.77 15.22 20.11
CA GLU A 498 -13.18 15.53 19.79
C GLU A 498 -13.57 16.97 20.12
N ASP A 499 -12.87 17.61 21.05
CA ASP A 499 -13.01 19.03 21.39
C ASP A 499 -12.50 19.95 20.26
N GLU A 500 -11.50 19.50 19.48
CA GLU A 500 -10.95 20.23 18.35
C GLU A 500 -11.62 19.84 17.01
N PHE A 501 -11.86 18.55 16.78
CA PHE A 501 -12.29 17.99 15.48
C PHE A 501 -13.69 17.37 15.50
N GLY A 502 -14.41 17.40 16.63
CA GLY A 502 -15.73 16.78 16.76
C GLY A 502 -15.64 15.26 16.81
N PRO A 503 -16.77 14.54 16.84
CA PRO A 503 -16.77 13.08 16.92
C PRO A 503 -16.04 12.44 15.73
N GLY A 504 -15.46 11.26 15.95
CA GLY A 504 -14.89 10.44 14.87
C GLY A 504 -15.93 10.10 13.79
N ILE A 505 -15.46 9.92 12.55
CA ILE A 505 -16.31 9.50 11.42
C ILE A 505 -15.72 8.21 10.86
N GLY A 506 -16.34 7.08 11.18
CA GLY A 506 -15.93 5.79 10.65
C GLY A 506 -16.15 5.70 9.14
N ILE A 507 -15.23 5.06 8.43
CA ILE A 507 -15.35 4.79 6.98
C ILE A 507 -15.19 3.30 6.65
N ARG A 508 -15.72 2.90 5.48
CA ARG A 508 -15.47 1.63 4.79
C ARG A 508 -15.20 1.88 3.31
N GLU A 509 -14.46 0.97 2.70
CA GLU A 509 -14.18 0.90 1.26
C GLU A 509 -15.46 0.78 0.43
N TYR A 510 -15.38 1.13 -0.86
CA TYR A 510 -16.55 1.14 -1.75
C TYR A 510 -17.13 -0.25 -2.05
N SER A 511 -16.32 -1.30 -1.92
CA SER A 511 -16.72 -2.70 -2.13
C SER A 511 -17.27 -3.38 -0.87
N PHE A 512 -17.32 -2.68 0.27
CA PHE A 512 -17.71 -3.24 1.57
C PHE A 512 -19.07 -3.95 1.56
N LEU A 513 -20.08 -3.38 0.89
CA LEU A 513 -21.43 -3.95 0.81
C LEU A 513 -21.52 -5.18 -0.10
N ASP A 514 -20.60 -5.30 -1.06
CA ASP A 514 -20.47 -6.46 -1.96
C ASP A 514 -19.59 -7.57 -1.35
N ASN A 515 -18.88 -7.29 -0.25
CA ASN A 515 -17.92 -8.20 0.36
C ASN A 515 -18.60 -9.53 0.78
N PRO A 516 -18.09 -10.71 0.37
CA PRO A 516 -18.68 -11.99 0.71
C PRO A 516 -18.76 -12.23 2.22
N SER A 517 -17.78 -11.76 2.99
CA SER A 517 -17.68 -11.92 4.45
C SER A 517 -18.70 -11.09 5.24
N LEU A 518 -19.31 -10.05 4.64
CA LEU A 518 -20.30 -9.21 5.32
C LEU A 518 -21.51 -10.06 5.78
N PRO A 519 -21.85 -10.09 7.09
CA PRO A 519 -22.86 -10.99 7.64
C PRO A 519 -24.26 -10.78 7.04
N LYS A 520 -25.02 -11.89 6.97
CA LYS A 520 -26.41 -11.89 6.46
C LYS A 520 -27.31 -10.87 7.18
N GLN A 521 -27.17 -10.72 8.50
CA GLN A 521 -27.95 -9.76 9.30
C GLN A 521 -27.68 -8.29 8.93
N VAL A 522 -26.49 -7.96 8.40
CA VAL A 522 -26.15 -6.63 7.90
C VAL A 522 -26.57 -6.49 6.43
N LYS A 523 -26.34 -7.54 5.62
CA LYS A 523 -26.76 -7.59 4.21
C LYS A 523 -28.27 -7.45 4.01
N GLU A 524 -29.09 -7.95 4.92
CA GLU A 524 -30.56 -7.98 4.81
C GLU A 524 -31.29 -6.87 5.60
N SER A 525 -30.59 -6.14 6.48
CA SER A 525 -31.17 -5.03 7.24
C SER A 525 -30.81 -3.69 6.59
N TRP A 526 -31.64 -3.23 5.64
CA TRP A 526 -31.44 -1.95 4.97
C TRP A 526 -32.70 -1.08 4.87
N LEU A 527 -32.48 0.22 4.72
CA LEU A 527 -33.51 1.23 4.45
C LEU A 527 -33.10 2.04 3.21
N ASP A 528 -33.91 1.99 2.16
CA ASP A 528 -33.70 2.81 0.97
C ASP A 528 -34.33 4.20 1.17
N VAL A 529 -33.54 5.25 0.98
CA VAL A 529 -33.95 6.65 1.19
C VAL A 529 -33.95 7.40 -0.14
N GLN A 530 -35.11 7.93 -0.54
CA GLN A 530 -35.27 8.73 -1.75
C GLN A 530 -35.50 10.20 -1.42
N LEU A 531 -34.58 11.05 -1.89
CA LEU A 531 -34.70 12.50 -1.75
C LEU A 531 -35.83 13.04 -2.62
N CYS A 532 -36.72 13.84 -2.03
CA CYS A 532 -37.84 14.47 -2.72
C CYS A 532 -37.86 15.99 -2.52
N GLN A 533 -38.58 16.72 -3.37
CA GLN A 533 -38.70 18.18 -3.25
C GLN A 533 -39.75 18.53 -2.20
N GLU A 534 -39.36 19.40 -1.26
CA GLU A 534 -40.23 19.93 -0.21
C GLU A 534 -41.53 20.53 -0.79
N GLY A 535 -42.66 20.25 -0.14
CA GLY A 535 -43.98 20.72 -0.57
C GLY A 535 -44.58 19.95 -1.77
N LYS A 536 -43.93 18.91 -2.28
CA LYS A 536 -44.53 17.99 -3.26
C LYS A 536 -45.38 16.93 -2.54
N GLU A 537 -46.52 16.57 -3.13
CA GLU A 537 -47.40 15.52 -2.59
C GLU A 537 -46.63 14.20 -2.38
N GLY A 538 -46.73 13.62 -1.17
CA GLY A 538 -45.95 12.45 -0.76
C GLY A 538 -44.50 12.73 -0.32
N CYS A 539 -44.10 14.00 -0.19
CA CYS A 539 -42.80 14.43 0.33
C CYS A 539 -42.92 15.16 1.67
N GLU A 540 -43.43 14.46 2.68
CA GLU A 540 -43.51 14.95 4.05
C GLU A 540 -42.38 14.37 4.91
N ALA A 541 -41.96 15.12 5.93
CA ALA A 541 -40.97 14.67 6.91
C ALA A 541 -41.59 13.63 7.86
N SER A 542 -41.74 12.40 7.37
CA SER A 542 -42.34 11.27 8.09
C SER A 542 -41.32 10.17 8.40
N ASN A 543 -41.61 9.37 9.43
CA ASN A 543 -40.91 8.11 9.72
C ASN A 543 -41.58 6.89 9.05
N THR A 544 -42.68 7.08 8.32
CA THR A 544 -43.34 5.99 7.59
C THR A 544 -42.69 5.73 6.24
N THR A 545 -42.36 4.47 5.96
CA THR A 545 -41.95 4.02 4.63
C THR A 545 -43.15 3.86 3.69
N SER A 546 -42.90 3.95 2.39
CA SER A 546 -43.86 3.59 1.35
C SER A 546 -44.23 2.10 1.42
N PRO A 547 -45.30 1.65 0.74
CA PRO A 547 -45.61 0.22 0.60
C PRO A 547 -44.49 -0.61 -0.05
N SER A 548 -43.53 0.04 -0.72
CA SER A 548 -42.32 -0.55 -1.30
C SER A 548 -41.11 -0.54 -0.35
N GLY A 549 -41.25 -0.14 0.91
CA GLY A 549 -40.18 -0.10 1.92
C GLY A 549 -39.22 1.11 1.81
N VAL A 550 -39.54 2.09 0.96
CA VAL A 550 -38.69 3.26 0.70
C VAL A 550 -39.10 4.42 1.61
N LEU A 551 -38.14 5.06 2.27
CA LEU A 551 -38.34 6.32 2.98
C LEU A 551 -38.26 7.49 2.00
N MET A 552 -39.34 8.24 1.84
CA MET A 552 -39.31 9.53 1.15
C MET A 552 -38.80 10.59 2.13
N PHE A 553 -37.70 11.27 1.77
CA PHE A 553 -37.04 12.23 2.67
C PHE A 553 -36.90 13.61 2.00
N PRO A 554 -37.42 14.69 2.60
CA PRO A 554 -37.31 16.01 2.00
C PRO A 554 -35.86 16.47 1.81
N LYS A 555 -35.56 16.98 0.62
CA LYS A 555 -34.35 17.76 0.38
C LYS A 555 -34.32 18.96 1.32
N ARG A 556 -33.10 19.39 1.64
CA ARG A 556 -32.76 20.54 2.49
C ARG A 556 -33.28 20.40 3.93
N SER A 557 -33.38 19.17 4.42
CA SER A 557 -33.72 18.88 5.82
C SER A 557 -32.64 19.39 6.79
N ASN A 558 -33.10 19.84 7.96
CA ASN A 558 -32.27 20.37 9.05
C ASN A 558 -31.84 19.26 10.03
N GLU A 559 -30.95 19.61 10.96
CA GLU A 559 -30.37 18.66 11.93
C GLU A 559 -31.43 17.92 12.77
N ASP A 560 -32.48 18.62 13.18
CA ASP A 560 -33.53 18.07 14.05
C ASP A 560 -34.46 17.13 13.27
N THR A 561 -34.78 17.43 12.01
CA THR A 561 -35.52 16.54 11.11
C THR A 561 -34.76 15.23 10.87
N PHE A 562 -33.45 15.28 10.65
CA PHE A 562 -32.62 14.08 10.53
C PHE A 562 -32.68 13.22 11.81
N LYS A 563 -32.45 13.82 12.99
CA LYS A 563 -32.50 13.08 14.26
C LYS A 563 -33.88 12.49 14.53
N ALA A 564 -34.95 13.26 14.33
CA ALA A 564 -36.32 12.83 14.62
C ALA A 564 -36.76 11.65 13.74
N ILE A 565 -36.39 11.64 12.46
CA ILE A 565 -36.75 10.55 11.55
C ILE A 565 -35.82 9.35 11.76
N PHE A 566 -34.50 9.55 11.70
CA PHE A 566 -33.56 8.41 11.65
C PHE A 566 -33.37 7.68 12.99
N SER A 567 -33.68 8.30 14.14
CA SER A 567 -33.73 7.58 15.44
C SER A 567 -34.82 6.50 15.50
N THR A 568 -35.83 6.55 14.63
CA THR A 568 -36.83 5.47 14.51
C THR A 568 -36.33 4.28 13.70
N PHE A 569 -35.11 4.37 13.15
CA PHE A 569 -34.46 3.35 12.33
C PHE A 569 -33.10 2.91 12.92
N ASP A 570 -32.86 3.10 14.23
CA ASP A 570 -31.60 2.74 14.87
C ASP A 570 -31.23 1.24 14.70
N ASP A 571 -32.24 0.35 14.72
CA ASP A 571 -32.07 -1.09 14.47
C ASP A 571 -31.70 -1.46 13.01
N VAL A 572 -31.87 -0.54 12.05
CA VAL A 572 -31.49 -0.76 10.65
C VAL A 572 -29.97 -0.75 10.52
N LYS A 573 -29.39 -1.77 9.89
CA LYS A 573 -27.93 -1.88 9.74
C LYS A 573 -27.36 -1.02 8.62
N VAL A 574 -28.07 -0.82 7.50
CA VAL A 574 -27.57 -0.04 6.35
C VAL A 574 -28.61 0.96 5.83
N ILE A 575 -28.33 2.26 5.95
CA ILE A 575 -29.15 3.32 5.33
C ILE A 575 -28.57 3.63 3.94
N LYS A 576 -29.40 3.54 2.89
CA LYS A 576 -29.00 3.65 1.48
C LYS A 576 -29.64 4.88 0.84
N PHE A 577 -28.89 5.96 0.68
CA PHE A 577 -29.37 7.18 0.03
C PHE A 577 -29.28 7.08 -1.49
N SER A 578 -30.40 7.32 -2.19
CA SER A 578 -30.43 7.38 -3.66
C SER A 578 -29.61 8.55 -4.23
N SER A 579 -29.40 9.59 -3.42
CA SER A 579 -28.44 10.69 -3.59
C SER A 579 -28.27 11.38 -2.23
N VAL A 580 -27.17 12.10 -2.03
CA VAL A 580 -26.96 13.02 -0.88
C VAL A 580 -26.94 14.49 -1.30
N GLU A 581 -27.15 14.78 -2.59
CA GLU A 581 -27.21 16.14 -3.13
C GLU A 581 -28.38 16.92 -2.53
N ASP A 582 -28.05 17.99 -1.79
CA ASP A 582 -28.96 18.81 -1.01
C ASP A 582 -29.74 18.05 0.08
N ALA A 583 -29.26 16.88 0.54
CA ALA A 583 -29.94 16.12 1.60
C ALA A 583 -29.99 16.89 2.93
N PHE A 584 -28.86 17.49 3.32
CA PHE A 584 -28.62 18.11 4.62
C PHE A 584 -28.11 19.54 4.44
N ILE A 585 -28.71 20.52 5.14
CA ILE A 585 -28.33 21.95 5.02
C ILE A 585 -27.15 22.37 5.91
N GLY A 586 -26.76 21.55 6.88
CA GLY A 586 -25.71 21.88 7.85
C GLY A 586 -26.16 21.74 9.31
N PHE A 587 -25.20 21.84 10.23
CA PHE A 587 -25.44 21.69 11.66
C PHE A 587 -26.06 22.95 12.25
N SER A 588 -26.97 22.79 13.22
CA SER A 588 -27.60 23.90 13.92
C SER A 588 -26.64 24.57 14.93
N ASP A 589 -25.70 23.80 15.50
CA ASP A 589 -24.62 24.33 16.34
C ASP A 589 -23.39 24.70 15.49
N LYS A 590 -23.03 25.99 15.51
CA LYS A 590 -21.84 26.50 14.82
C LYS A 590 -20.54 25.88 15.36
N GLY A 591 -20.46 25.60 16.66
CA GLY A 591 -19.27 24.97 17.24
C GLY A 591 -19.05 23.57 16.67
N ARG A 592 -20.12 22.77 16.56
CA ARG A 592 -20.12 21.47 15.89
C ARG A 592 -19.75 21.59 14.42
N GLU A 593 -20.30 22.58 13.70
CA GLU A 593 -19.95 22.82 12.31
C GLU A 593 -18.44 23.12 12.15
N GLU A 594 -17.89 24.07 12.92
CA GLU A 594 -16.47 24.44 12.88
C GLU A 594 -15.53 23.26 13.22
N ARG A 595 -15.91 22.42 14.18
CA ARG A 595 -15.18 21.18 14.52
C ARG A 595 -15.22 20.17 13.36
N PHE A 596 -16.40 19.92 12.79
CA PHE A 596 -16.56 19.05 11.61
C PHE A 596 -15.74 19.56 10.42
N ARG A 597 -15.81 20.87 10.12
CA ARG A 597 -15.07 21.53 9.04
C ARG A 597 -13.55 21.34 9.24
N ARG A 598 -13.04 21.56 10.45
CA ARG A 598 -11.62 21.30 10.81
C ARG A 598 -11.22 19.85 10.57
N ARG A 599 -12.09 18.87 10.85
CA ARG A 599 -11.83 17.45 10.60
C ARG A 599 -11.73 17.15 9.11
N VAL A 600 -12.78 17.45 8.34
CA VAL A 600 -12.86 17.01 6.93
C VAL A 600 -11.94 17.77 5.97
N LYS A 601 -11.46 18.98 6.33
CA LYS A 601 -10.38 19.65 5.58
C LYS A 601 -9.07 18.85 5.56
N ARG A 602 -8.78 18.09 6.63
CA ARG A 602 -7.57 17.24 6.73
C ARG A 602 -7.72 15.89 6.02
N TYR A 603 -8.90 15.57 5.49
CA TYR A 603 -9.17 14.28 4.86
C TYR A 603 -8.75 14.22 3.39
N VAL A 604 -8.57 15.37 2.73
CA VAL A 604 -8.16 15.44 1.32
C VAL A 604 -6.67 15.69 1.19
N GLY A 605 -6.05 15.07 0.19
CA GLY A 605 -4.61 15.09 -0.04
C GLY A 605 -4.16 16.03 -1.15
N ILE A 606 -3.16 15.57 -1.90
CA ILE A 606 -2.63 16.23 -3.10
C ILE A 606 -2.85 15.37 -4.35
N TRP A 607 -3.15 16.02 -5.47
CA TRP A 607 -2.81 15.48 -6.78
C TRP A 607 -1.36 15.84 -7.09
N CYS A 608 -0.54 14.87 -7.46
CA CYS A 608 0.84 15.11 -7.87
C CYS A 608 1.13 14.40 -9.20
N CYS A 609 1.76 15.05 -10.17
CA CYS A 609 2.19 16.46 -10.22
C CYS A 609 2.18 17.00 -11.66
N GLU A 610 2.09 18.32 -11.80
CA GLU A 610 2.34 19.00 -13.08
C GLU A 610 3.83 18.92 -13.44
N GLU A 611 4.13 18.63 -14.72
CA GLU A 611 5.50 18.50 -15.20
C GLU A 611 6.23 19.85 -15.20
N ASN A 612 7.54 19.82 -14.90
CA ASN A 612 8.44 20.98 -14.92
C ASN A 612 8.06 22.14 -13.97
N LYS A 613 7.34 21.86 -12.88
CA LYS A 613 7.07 22.82 -11.79
C LYS A 613 7.54 22.31 -10.43
N THR A 614 8.01 23.24 -9.60
CA THR A 614 8.45 22.99 -8.23
C THR A 614 8.01 24.16 -7.33
N PRO A 615 7.08 23.96 -6.38
CA PRO A 615 6.27 22.75 -6.18
C PRO A 615 5.35 22.48 -7.38
N GLY A 616 5.09 21.19 -7.66
CA GLY A 616 4.28 20.74 -8.80
C GLY A 616 2.97 20.06 -8.43
N HIS A 617 2.74 19.80 -7.13
CA HIS A 617 1.52 19.21 -6.62
C HIS A 617 0.41 20.25 -6.45
N ILE A 618 -0.83 19.78 -6.43
CA ILE A 618 -2.03 20.60 -6.30
C ILE A 618 -2.86 20.02 -5.15
N TYR A 619 -3.14 20.83 -4.13
CA TYR A 619 -4.01 20.42 -3.03
C TYR A 619 -5.46 20.25 -3.52
N TYR A 620 -6.07 19.12 -3.16
CA TYR A 620 -7.53 19.02 -3.15
C TYR A 620 -8.07 19.88 -2.00
N ASP A 621 -9.25 20.46 -2.17
CA ASP A 621 -9.87 21.32 -1.18
C ASP A 621 -11.31 20.87 -0.92
N MET A 622 -11.59 20.42 0.30
CA MET A 622 -12.92 19.96 0.71
C MET A 622 -13.98 21.07 0.63
N TYR A 623 -13.58 22.34 0.59
CA TYR A 623 -14.45 23.52 0.52
C TYR A 623 -14.12 24.43 -0.68
N TRP A 624 -13.64 23.85 -1.78
CA TRP A 624 -13.39 24.54 -3.05
C TRP A 624 -14.60 25.36 -3.55
N ASP A 625 -15.83 24.89 -3.31
CA ASP A 625 -17.07 25.51 -3.80
C ASP A 625 -17.51 26.74 -2.99
N GLU A 626 -16.89 26.97 -1.83
CA GLU A 626 -17.06 28.18 -1.03
C GLU A 626 -16.01 29.26 -1.34
N LYS A 627 -15.07 29.01 -2.26
CA LYS A 627 -13.94 29.89 -2.58
C LYS A 627 -14.11 30.49 -3.99
N PRO A 628 -14.58 31.75 -4.13
CA PRO A 628 -14.79 32.38 -5.43
C PRO A 628 -13.52 32.41 -6.27
N GLY A 629 -13.60 31.90 -7.50
CA GLY A 629 -12.46 31.89 -8.43
C GLY A 629 -11.37 30.84 -8.12
N TRP A 630 -11.63 29.88 -7.21
CA TRP A 630 -10.73 28.75 -6.95
C TRP A 630 -10.34 28.01 -8.25
N LYS A 631 -9.07 27.63 -8.34
CA LYS A 631 -8.51 26.90 -9.49
C LYS A 631 -7.54 25.82 -8.99
N PRO A 632 -7.44 24.67 -9.69
CA PRO A 632 -6.41 23.67 -9.44
C PRO A 632 -5.08 24.16 -10.02
N VAL A 633 -4.28 24.84 -9.21
CA VAL A 633 -2.93 25.31 -9.55
C VAL A 633 -1.95 24.90 -8.44
N PRO A 634 -0.68 24.60 -8.77
CA PRO A 634 0.34 24.39 -7.75
C PRO A 634 0.58 25.68 -6.93
N PRO A 635 1.08 25.57 -5.68
CA PRO A 635 1.54 26.73 -4.91
C PRO A 635 2.56 27.55 -5.71
N GLN A 636 2.50 28.88 -5.64
CA GLN A 636 3.44 29.74 -6.38
C GLN A 636 4.75 29.94 -5.63
N THR A 637 4.73 29.80 -4.30
CA THR A 637 5.92 29.89 -3.44
C THR A 637 5.92 28.81 -2.36
N PRO A 638 7.06 28.50 -1.71
CA PRO A 638 7.12 27.57 -0.58
C PRO A 638 6.28 27.99 0.63
N GLU A 639 6.00 29.29 0.79
CA GLU A 639 5.15 29.81 1.87
C GLU A 639 3.66 29.55 1.61
N GLU A 640 3.25 29.41 0.35
CA GLU A 640 1.92 28.95 -0.05
C GLU A 640 1.78 27.42 -0.03
N ASP A 641 2.88 26.68 0.17
CA ASP A 641 2.91 25.22 0.12
C ASP A 641 2.44 24.58 1.44
N HIS A 642 1.13 24.73 1.71
CA HIS A 642 0.47 24.12 2.84
C HIS A 642 -0.94 23.61 2.48
N PRO A 643 -1.45 22.58 3.18
CA PRO A 643 -2.83 22.12 3.00
C PRO A 643 -3.85 23.26 3.23
N PRO A 644 -5.01 23.24 2.53
CA PRO A 644 -6.03 24.27 2.68
C PRO A 644 -6.65 24.24 4.09
N LEU A 645 -6.43 25.33 4.83
CA LEU A 645 -6.94 25.58 6.19
C LEU A 645 -8.43 25.89 6.25
#